data_AF-A0A1I3XB89-F1
#
_entry.id   AF-A0A1I3XB89-F1
#
_cell.length_a   1.000
_cell.length_b   1.000
_cell.length_c   1.000
_cell.angle_alpha   90.00
_cell.angle_beta   90.00
_cell.angle_gamma   90.00
#
_symmetry.space_group_name_H-M   'P 1'
#
loop_
_entity.id
_entity.type
_entity.pdbx_description
1 polymer ?
#
loop_
_entity_poly.entity_id
_entity_poly.type
_entity_poly.pdbx_seq_one_letter_code
_entity_poly.pdbx_strand_id
1 'polypeptide(L)'
;MKTLKQENKHMEILESGKTKVTFLQTGDLYTLKHEDIMINQIEGNMIDGSLNNIYLRLFDQHGQVQSYKPLLGIKSDSTFAVGEKQASWKGSFEGIEYIVRFILSEDSIWFWEVEVNCSNRDIDIVYGQDLGLAEEAALKANEAYVAQYVDHKIIETDLGYSINSRQNQPQNGQHPYLQQGSLTIADGFLTDGFQFFGKSYKETNEPEVIYYPDFENKNIQFEFDYSILKSKRTSLDGTAKFIFYSYYKNSHPEAVEKLEEIKKIQSNYDQIIYEELTEKKSVSKKNYLGQPLQTVSIQKDEIEELYPKRVQEEVVDETLLSFFTDKNAHVALKEKEYLLERPHGHILFTHNKTVTDESIMSTTSWIYGIFNAQLVLGNTDMNKALSNARNPINYFKTSGQRVYVKLENAYHLLTMPSLMEIGANYVKWLYKTEEETFIVTNLSSATTSTIQLSVESKSGKSYEYLVTNQLTMNSREYKVPVWYEERDQAVYFTFDEQTAAHQKLPDLTYRFKLEGASSTVVGEDFILDGIDEGTAMLLNFKVDATSQFQLIMQGSLDGNQFDDVKLSFAQEVDAFSTYFDQLSNGFKVNGPKQLTGISQKMNLTTWWYTHNMLVHYLVPHGLEQFGGAAWGTRDVSQGPAEYLMAMQQYESTKEIIKKVYTHQHVQDGNWPQWFMFDSYTQVQADESHGDVIVWPLKMLADYIESTGDFDILEASVPYFDKITKEITQESETIRDHVTKQLNYIQHHFLGNTFLSSYGDGDWDDTLQPHNQSLKKDMASSWTIALTYQTLQKFAKGLKNNQDGWSDEVRKLSENIAADFRKYVSSNEVVPGFIYMPSEDEIVKMVHPEDTTTGIQYRLLPMIRGMISELFTKEQVDKHYEIIQKHLNTPDGVRLMNRPATYRGGVSHQFKRAEQAANFGREIGLMYVHAHIRYIEAMAKIGKPNEIWKGLETINPINIQQVVENAELRQSNTYFSSSDADFSNRYEAQEQFDLVKKGDVKVKGGWRIYSSGPGIYMNQLVSNALGIRIQDKNLVLDPVLTKEMDGLAVEYYYDDKPLIIKYHYNEQSQLSVRVNNQEVSHKMIENPYRNAGVLLDNSDLINHLNQEKNIIDVYYPVYN
;
A
#
# COMPACT_ATOMS: atom_id res chain seq x y z
N MET A 1 -27.11 27.33 0.48
CA MET A 1 -25.69 26.99 0.22
C MET A 1 -24.74 27.91 0.98
N LYS A 2 -23.82 27.31 1.75
CA LYS A 2 -22.67 27.92 2.42
C LYS A 2 -21.37 27.40 1.75
N THR A 3 -20.25 28.05 2.04
CA THR A 3 -18.96 27.70 1.46
C THR A 3 -17.90 27.64 2.55
N LEU A 4 -17.12 26.58 2.57
CA LEU A 4 -15.91 26.43 3.38
C LEU A 4 -14.71 26.54 2.43
N LYS A 5 -13.83 27.51 2.63
CA LYS A 5 -12.68 27.74 1.76
C LYS A 5 -11.48 28.14 2.60
N GLN A 6 -10.31 27.63 2.23
CA GLN A 6 -9.06 28.12 2.78
C GLN A 6 -8.77 29.53 2.26
N GLU A 7 -8.64 30.48 3.19
CA GLU A 7 -8.27 31.86 2.89
C GLU A 7 -6.80 32.11 3.21
N ASN A 8 -6.09 32.71 2.25
CA ASN A 8 -4.67 33.07 2.41
C ASN A 8 -4.44 34.18 3.45
N LYS A 9 -5.48 34.79 4.01
CA LYS A 9 -5.35 35.92 4.96
C LYS A 9 -4.65 35.56 6.28
N HIS A 10 -4.58 34.26 6.58
CA HIS A 10 -3.90 33.72 7.76
C HIS A 10 -2.55 33.07 7.41
N MET A 11 -2.01 33.37 6.22
CA MET A 11 -0.73 32.89 5.74
C MET A 11 0.22 34.05 5.52
N GLU A 12 1.45 33.88 5.95
CA GLU A 12 2.52 34.86 5.86
C GLU A 12 3.57 34.32 4.88
N ILE A 13 3.82 35.08 3.82
CA ILE A 13 4.66 34.64 2.71
C ILE A 13 5.96 35.44 2.74
N LEU A 14 7.08 34.71 2.81
CA LEU A 14 8.43 35.24 2.68
C LEU A 14 8.99 34.77 1.35
N GLU A 15 9.65 35.67 0.61
CA GLU A 15 10.18 35.38 -0.72
C GLU A 15 11.59 35.96 -0.90
N SER A 16 12.48 35.14 -1.48
CA SER A 16 13.83 35.56 -1.87
C SER A 16 14.25 34.78 -3.12
N GLY A 17 14.41 35.51 -4.22
CA GLY A 17 14.64 34.91 -5.53
C GLY A 17 13.46 34.01 -5.94
N LYS A 18 13.73 32.71 -6.08
CA LYS A 18 12.75 31.68 -6.48
C LYS A 18 12.23 30.84 -5.31
N THR A 19 12.73 31.10 -4.10
CA THR A 19 12.35 30.37 -2.89
C THR A 19 11.24 31.13 -2.20
N LYS A 20 10.16 30.42 -1.87
CA LYS A 20 8.97 30.93 -1.19
C LYS A 20 8.71 30.09 0.05
N VAL A 21 8.54 30.77 1.18
CA VAL A 21 8.19 30.14 2.46
C VAL A 21 6.87 30.71 2.91
N THR A 22 5.91 29.83 3.21
CA THR A 22 4.61 30.21 3.72
C THR A 22 4.50 29.69 5.15
N PHE A 23 4.39 30.60 6.10
CA PHE A 23 4.05 30.29 7.49
C PHE A 23 2.57 30.53 7.73
N LEU A 24 1.97 29.73 8.60
CA LEU A 24 0.66 30.02 9.16
C LEU A 24 0.77 31.16 10.18
N GLN A 25 -0.35 31.83 10.50
CA GLN A 25 -0.41 32.86 11.54
C GLN A 25 0.01 32.35 12.93
N THR A 26 -0.08 31.03 13.17
CA THR A 26 0.47 30.36 14.35
C THR A 26 2.00 30.31 14.38
N GLY A 27 2.65 30.67 13.27
CA GLY A 27 4.10 30.52 13.07
C GLY A 27 4.52 29.08 12.72
N ASP A 28 3.59 28.21 12.33
CA ASP A 28 3.90 26.88 11.79
C ASP A 28 4.27 26.95 10.30
N LEU A 29 5.15 26.07 9.84
CA LEU A 29 5.46 25.97 8.42
C LEU A 29 4.27 25.37 7.65
N TYR A 30 3.70 26.12 6.71
CA TYR A 30 2.70 25.59 5.79
C TYR A 30 3.40 24.93 4.59
N THR A 31 4.13 25.72 3.81
CA THR A 31 4.90 25.21 2.66
C THR A 31 6.22 25.94 2.53
N LEU A 32 7.27 25.22 2.18
CA LEU A 32 8.57 25.73 1.76
C LEU A 32 8.81 25.23 0.34
N LYS A 33 8.91 26.12 -0.63
CA LYS A 33 9.01 25.78 -2.05
C LYS A 33 10.15 26.51 -2.73
N HIS A 34 10.75 25.85 -3.71
CA HIS A 34 11.57 26.49 -4.73
C HIS A 34 10.98 26.19 -6.09
N GLU A 35 10.44 27.22 -6.75
CA GLU A 35 9.59 27.04 -7.93
C GLU A 35 8.48 26.01 -7.64
N ASP A 36 8.43 24.91 -8.39
CA ASP A 36 7.42 23.85 -8.26
C ASP A 36 7.82 22.71 -7.29
N ILE A 37 9.05 22.73 -6.79
CA ILE A 37 9.56 21.73 -5.85
C ILE A 37 9.22 22.14 -4.41
N MET A 38 8.48 21.28 -3.72
CA MET A 38 8.18 21.45 -2.31
C MET A 38 9.26 20.77 -1.47
N ILE A 39 9.86 21.52 -0.55
CA ILE A 39 10.97 21.09 0.30
C ILE A 39 10.45 20.32 1.50
N ASN A 40 9.38 20.77 2.16
CA ASN A 40 8.72 20.01 3.21
C ASN A 40 7.83 18.90 2.62
N GLN A 41 7.55 17.87 3.40
CA GLN A 41 6.86 16.66 2.96
C GLN A 41 5.34 16.86 2.94
N ILE A 42 4.79 17.44 4.00
CA ILE A 42 3.33 17.60 4.22
C ILE A 42 3.04 19.05 4.62
N GLU A 43 1.91 19.61 4.18
CA GLU A 43 1.47 20.92 4.65
C GLU A 43 1.06 20.93 6.12
N GLY A 44 1.52 21.95 6.87
CA GLY A 44 1.02 22.23 8.20
C GLY A 44 -0.46 22.66 8.21
N ASN A 45 -1.10 22.62 9.38
CA ASN A 45 -2.44 23.19 9.56
C ASN A 45 -2.54 23.95 10.90
N MET A 46 -3.53 24.83 11.05
CA MET A 46 -3.66 25.71 12.23
C MET A 46 -3.95 24.97 13.54
N ILE A 47 -4.36 23.70 13.49
CA ILE A 47 -4.80 22.93 14.65
C ILE A 47 -3.66 22.02 15.14
N ASP A 48 -3.03 21.27 14.24
CA ASP A 48 -1.97 20.33 14.57
C ASP A 48 -0.58 20.98 14.54
N GLY A 49 -0.45 22.07 13.79
CA GLY A 49 0.80 22.73 13.46
C GLY A 49 1.49 22.08 12.26
N SER A 50 2.82 22.09 12.27
CA SER A 50 3.68 21.49 11.24
C SER A 50 4.60 20.41 11.83
N LEU A 51 5.17 19.55 10.98
CA LEU A 51 6.15 18.54 11.39
C LEU A 51 7.51 19.16 11.75
N ASN A 52 7.92 20.22 11.04
CA ASN A 52 9.09 21.00 11.40
C ASN A 52 8.95 21.62 12.80
N ASN A 53 10.00 21.52 13.60
CA ASN A 53 10.11 22.29 14.83
C ASN A 53 11.57 22.48 15.26
N ILE A 54 11.74 23.34 16.25
CA ILE A 54 12.99 23.50 16.97
C ILE A 54 12.67 23.29 18.44
N TYR A 55 13.39 22.40 19.11
CA TYR A 55 13.17 22.05 20.50
C TYR A 55 14.35 22.53 21.34
N LEU A 56 14.04 23.22 22.44
CA LEU A 56 15.00 23.50 23.52
C LEU A 56 14.88 22.39 24.56
N ARG A 57 15.99 21.74 24.91
CA ARG A 57 16.03 20.74 25.98
C ARG A 57 16.81 21.27 27.17
N LEU A 58 16.29 21.02 28.37
CA LEU A 58 16.94 21.32 29.64
C LEU A 58 17.41 20.02 30.28
N PHE A 59 18.64 20.01 30.78
CA PHE A 59 19.24 18.84 31.41
C PHE A 59 19.34 18.98 32.93
N ASP A 60 19.18 17.85 33.61
CA ASP A 60 19.47 17.76 35.04
C ASP A 60 20.97 17.61 35.32
N GLN A 61 21.31 17.62 36.61
CA GLN A 61 22.69 17.42 37.11
C GLN A 61 23.28 16.04 36.79
N HIS A 62 22.46 15.06 36.41
CA HIS A 62 22.87 13.70 36.02
C HIS A 62 23.02 13.57 34.50
N GLY A 63 22.74 14.65 33.76
CA GLY A 63 22.83 14.68 32.32
C GLY A 63 21.69 14.00 31.59
N GLN A 64 20.55 13.80 32.26
CA GLN A 64 19.31 13.38 31.63
C GLN A 64 18.51 14.59 31.17
N VAL A 65 17.68 14.41 30.13
CA VAL A 65 16.75 15.45 29.70
C VAL A 65 15.66 15.58 30.77
N GLN A 66 15.65 16.70 31.47
CA GLN A 66 14.68 17.00 32.51
C GLN A 66 13.34 17.41 31.90
N SER A 67 13.38 18.27 30.89
CA SER A 67 12.21 18.79 30.18
C SER A 67 12.60 19.35 28.81
N TYR A 68 11.62 19.55 27.94
CA TYR A 68 11.82 20.16 26.63
C TYR A 68 10.66 21.06 26.24
N LYS A 69 10.88 21.95 25.27
CA LYS A 69 9.85 22.83 24.72
C LYS A 69 10.00 22.99 23.19
N PRO A 70 8.96 22.70 22.38
CA PRO A 70 8.91 23.18 21.00
C PRO A 70 8.85 24.71 21.00
N LEU A 71 9.68 25.34 20.16
CA LEU A 71 9.83 26.79 20.09
C LEU A 71 9.00 27.43 18.97
N LEU A 72 8.51 26.61 18.02
CA LEU A 72 7.75 27.06 16.86
C LEU A 72 6.27 26.68 16.96
N GLY A 73 5.44 27.47 16.28
CA GLY A 73 4.06 27.10 15.94
C GLY A 73 3.07 27.07 17.11
N ILE A 74 1.88 26.53 16.84
CA ILE A 74 0.77 26.37 17.78
C ILE A 74 1.09 25.48 19.00
N LYS A 75 2.16 24.68 18.92
CA LYS A 75 2.67 23.86 20.03
C LYS A 75 3.60 24.65 20.97
N SER A 76 4.07 25.82 20.54
CA SER A 76 4.82 26.77 21.38
C SER A 76 3.88 27.81 21.98
N ASP A 77 4.36 28.52 23.01
CA ASP A 77 3.69 29.72 23.53
C ASP A 77 4.34 31.01 22.98
N SER A 78 5.05 30.88 21.85
CA SER A 78 5.84 31.97 21.28
C SER A 78 4.97 33.06 20.67
N THR A 79 5.37 34.32 20.85
CA THR A 79 4.86 35.41 20.00
C THR A 79 5.50 35.31 18.62
N PHE A 80 4.70 35.35 17.56
CA PHE A 80 5.16 35.25 16.18
C PHE A 80 5.17 36.61 15.50
N ALA A 81 6.28 36.94 14.83
CA ALA A 81 6.42 38.16 14.03
C ALA A 81 7.10 37.86 12.70
N VAL A 82 6.77 38.61 11.65
CA VAL A 82 7.25 38.35 10.28
C VAL A 82 7.53 39.65 9.52
N GLY A 83 8.51 39.59 8.62
CA GLY A 83 8.91 40.62 7.68
C GLY A 83 8.80 40.11 6.24
N GLU A 84 9.60 40.67 5.33
CA GLU A 84 9.60 40.26 3.91
C GLU A 84 10.44 38.98 3.71
N LYS A 85 11.56 38.85 4.44
CA LYS A 85 12.48 37.71 4.33
C LYS A 85 12.81 37.06 5.66
N GLN A 86 12.24 37.55 6.76
CA GLN A 86 12.54 37.06 8.11
C GLN A 86 11.29 36.78 8.91
N ALA A 87 11.36 35.82 9.82
CA ALA A 87 10.33 35.57 10.82
C ALA A 87 10.98 35.30 12.18
N SER A 88 10.26 35.59 13.27
CA SER A 88 10.76 35.36 14.62
C SER A 88 9.69 34.82 15.57
N TRP A 89 10.14 33.97 16.48
CA TRP A 89 9.38 33.41 17.60
C TRP A 89 10.08 33.81 18.90
N LYS A 90 9.37 34.41 19.83
CA LYS A 90 9.92 34.84 21.13
C LYS A 90 9.10 34.26 22.27
N GLY A 91 9.77 33.79 23.31
CA GLY A 91 9.11 33.26 24.48
C GLY A 91 10.09 32.94 25.59
N SER A 92 9.58 32.24 26.61
CA SER A 92 10.37 31.79 27.75
C SER A 92 9.99 30.36 28.16
N PHE A 93 10.96 29.64 28.72
CA PHE A 93 10.79 28.26 29.18
C PHE A 93 11.68 28.00 30.40
N GLU A 94 11.08 27.68 31.55
CA GLU A 94 11.79 27.36 32.81
C GLU A 94 12.92 28.35 33.22
N GLY A 95 12.71 29.64 32.94
CA GLY A 95 13.67 30.72 33.23
C GLY A 95 14.73 30.93 32.15
N ILE A 96 14.55 30.35 30.96
CA ILE A 96 15.34 30.57 29.75
C ILE A 96 14.51 31.45 28.81
N GLU A 97 14.99 32.64 28.52
CA GLU A 97 14.41 33.49 27.46
C GLU A 97 14.98 33.05 26.12
N TYR A 98 14.14 32.95 25.08
CA TYR A 98 14.57 32.54 23.76
C TYR A 98 14.00 33.42 22.65
N ILE A 99 14.76 33.53 21.57
CA ILE A 99 14.36 34.09 20.29
C ILE A 99 14.82 33.14 19.19
N VAL A 100 13.87 32.60 18.44
CA VAL A 100 14.15 31.90 17.18
C VAL A 100 13.96 32.86 16.02
N ARG A 101 14.87 32.89 15.06
CA ARG A 101 14.77 33.67 13.82
C ARG A 101 14.93 32.76 12.61
N PHE A 102 13.96 32.81 11.73
CA PHE A 102 14.07 32.29 10.37
C PHE A 102 14.57 33.41 9.47
N ILE A 103 15.63 33.17 8.70
CA ILE A 103 16.14 34.13 7.72
C ILE A 103 16.21 33.46 6.35
N LEU A 104 15.44 33.99 5.40
CA LEU A 104 15.50 33.61 4.00
C LEU A 104 16.52 34.49 3.26
N SER A 105 17.70 33.95 3.00
CA SER A 105 18.78 34.66 2.32
C SER A 105 18.61 34.58 0.79
N GLU A 106 19.57 35.13 0.05
CA GLU A 106 19.64 34.92 -1.40
C GLU A 106 20.15 33.51 -1.72
N ASP A 107 20.24 33.18 -3.02
CA ASP A 107 20.88 31.94 -3.47
C ASP A 107 20.26 30.62 -2.95
N SER A 108 18.98 30.64 -2.56
CA SER A 108 18.26 29.48 -2.00
C SER A 108 18.89 28.94 -0.71
N ILE A 109 19.39 29.86 0.12
CA ILE A 109 19.93 29.59 1.45
C ILE A 109 18.96 30.14 2.49
N TRP A 110 18.73 29.38 3.57
CA TRP A 110 18.01 29.90 4.73
C TRP A 110 18.64 29.43 6.03
N PHE A 111 18.36 30.18 7.09
CA PHE A 111 18.93 29.95 8.42
C PHE A 111 17.85 29.89 9.49
N TRP A 112 18.09 29.04 10.48
CA TRP A 112 17.42 29.04 11.77
C TRP A 112 18.43 29.46 12.83
N GLU A 113 18.31 30.69 13.33
CA GLU A 113 19.11 31.19 14.45
C GLU A 113 18.30 31.08 15.73
N VAL A 114 18.84 30.42 16.75
CA VAL A 114 18.24 30.30 18.09
C VAL A 114 19.14 31.02 19.08
N GLU A 115 18.66 32.14 19.60
CA GLU A 115 19.30 32.90 20.66
C GLU A 115 18.63 32.59 21.99
N VAL A 116 19.41 32.22 22.99
CA VAL A 116 18.91 31.88 24.34
C VAL A 116 19.68 32.66 25.39
N ASN A 117 19.00 33.00 26.47
CA ASN A 117 19.59 33.67 27.63
C ASN A 117 19.11 33.01 28.93
N CYS A 118 20.04 32.52 29.74
CA CYS A 118 19.73 31.89 31.02
C CYS A 118 20.90 31.99 32.02
N SER A 119 20.64 31.66 33.29
CA SER A 119 21.68 31.63 34.33
C SER A 119 21.95 30.21 34.80
N ASN A 120 23.16 29.72 34.50
CA ASN A 120 23.68 28.42 34.92
C ASN A 120 22.75 27.23 34.62
N ARG A 121 22.42 27.03 33.34
CA ARG A 121 21.60 25.90 32.84
C ARG A 121 22.37 25.06 31.83
N ASP A 122 22.14 23.75 31.83
CA ASP A 122 22.63 22.86 30.78
C ASP A 122 21.54 22.66 29.73
N ILE A 123 21.85 23.00 28.48
CA ILE A 123 20.87 22.97 27.39
C ILE A 123 21.46 22.42 26.09
N ASP A 124 20.59 21.99 25.19
CA ASP A 124 20.87 21.89 23.76
C ASP A 124 19.61 22.20 22.93
N ILE A 125 19.80 22.31 21.62
CA ILE A 125 18.77 22.59 20.63
C ILE A 125 18.69 21.44 19.64
N VAL A 126 17.47 20.97 19.37
CA VAL A 126 17.19 19.99 18.32
C VAL A 126 16.38 20.67 17.21
N TYR A 127 16.90 20.66 15.98
CA TYR A 127 16.20 21.11 14.77
C TYR A 127 15.71 19.89 13.99
N GLY A 128 14.41 19.82 13.69
CA GLY A 128 13.81 18.76 12.88
C GLY A 128 13.03 19.32 11.69
N GLN A 129 13.18 18.75 10.51
CA GLN A 129 12.52 19.18 9.28
C GLN A 129 12.10 17.97 8.44
N ASP A 130 10.81 17.85 8.16
CA ASP A 130 10.29 16.88 7.19
C ASP A 130 10.72 17.25 5.78
N LEU A 131 11.08 16.25 4.96
CA LEU A 131 11.62 16.45 3.61
C LEU A 131 10.71 15.82 2.56
N GLY A 132 10.38 16.61 1.53
CA GLY A 132 9.66 16.16 0.34
C GLY A 132 10.57 16.10 -0.89
N LEU A 133 11.25 17.22 -1.21
CA LEU A 133 12.14 17.38 -2.37
C LEU A 133 11.53 16.92 -3.70
N ALA A 134 10.23 17.12 -3.86
CA ALA A 134 9.48 16.67 -5.03
C ALA A 134 8.39 17.68 -5.42
N GLU A 135 7.81 17.48 -6.59
CA GLU A 135 6.64 18.24 -7.01
C GLU A 135 5.47 18.00 -6.05
N GLU A 136 4.70 19.04 -5.75
CA GLU A 136 3.59 18.97 -4.78
C GLU A 136 2.60 17.85 -5.11
N ALA A 137 2.32 17.63 -6.40
CA ALA A 137 1.41 16.57 -6.84
C ALA A 137 1.92 15.16 -6.48
N ALA A 138 3.24 14.93 -6.53
CA ALA A 138 3.85 13.64 -6.21
C ALA A 138 3.78 13.37 -4.70
N LEU A 139 4.12 14.36 -3.86
CA LEU A 139 4.00 14.25 -2.40
C LEU A 139 2.56 13.99 -1.99
N LYS A 140 1.63 14.78 -2.52
CA LYS A 140 0.21 14.62 -2.23
C LYS A 140 -0.36 13.28 -2.71
N ALA A 141 0.22 12.70 -3.74
CA ALA A 141 -0.13 11.36 -4.21
C ALA A 141 0.36 10.28 -3.25
N ASN A 142 1.61 10.35 -2.76
CA ASN A 142 2.14 9.47 -1.72
C ASN A 142 3.49 9.96 -1.18
N GLU A 143 3.53 10.49 0.04
CA GLU A 143 4.76 10.99 0.66
C GLU A 143 5.75 9.88 1.00
N ALA A 144 5.24 8.72 1.47
CA ALA A 144 6.07 7.57 1.80
C ALA A 144 6.78 7.02 0.57
N TYR A 145 6.12 7.03 -0.60
CA TYR A 145 6.74 6.63 -1.86
C TYR A 145 7.86 7.57 -2.26
N VAL A 146 7.66 8.89 -2.16
CA VAL A 146 8.68 9.87 -2.51
C VAL A 146 9.92 9.72 -1.63
N ALA A 147 9.71 9.49 -0.33
CA ALA A 147 10.77 9.30 0.66
C ALA A 147 11.70 8.12 0.32
N GLN A 148 11.16 7.03 -0.23
CA GLN A 148 11.95 5.86 -0.65
C GLN A 148 13.06 6.18 -1.67
N TYR A 149 13.02 7.34 -2.33
CA TYR A 149 13.97 7.78 -3.35
C TYR A 149 14.81 9.00 -2.95
N VAL A 150 14.71 9.49 -1.72
CA VAL A 150 15.61 10.56 -1.24
C VAL A 150 16.85 9.92 -0.61
N ASP A 151 18.03 10.15 -1.20
CA ASP A 151 19.29 9.70 -0.62
C ASP A 151 19.80 10.69 0.42
N HIS A 152 20.02 10.26 1.67
CA HIS A 152 20.68 11.04 2.70
C HIS A 152 22.15 10.64 2.80
N LYS A 153 23.04 11.60 2.51
CA LYS A 153 24.47 11.48 2.73
C LYS A 153 24.89 12.28 3.96
N ILE A 154 25.42 11.59 4.97
CA ILE A 154 25.94 12.22 6.18
C ILE A 154 27.41 12.58 5.97
N ILE A 155 27.77 13.84 6.28
CA ILE A 155 29.16 14.32 6.24
C ILE A 155 29.50 14.97 7.58
N GLU A 156 30.54 14.47 8.23
CA GLU A 156 31.08 15.00 9.48
C GLU A 156 32.18 16.03 9.20
N THR A 157 32.20 17.10 9.98
CA THR A 157 33.14 18.23 9.90
C THR A 157 33.57 18.67 11.30
N ASP A 158 34.43 19.69 11.40
CA ASP A 158 34.79 20.32 12.68
C ASP A 158 33.60 20.99 13.39
N LEU A 159 32.52 21.29 12.65
CA LEU A 159 31.25 21.80 13.19
C LEU A 159 30.24 20.67 13.47
N GLY A 160 30.67 19.41 13.39
CA GLY A 160 29.82 18.23 13.55
C GLY A 160 29.16 17.80 12.26
N TYR A 161 27.92 17.32 12.34
CA TYR A 161 27.23 16.62 11.26
C TYR A 161 26.47 17.55 10.31
N SER A 162 26.36 17.09 9.07
CA SER A 162 25.49 17.65 8.02
C SER A 162 24.74 16.52 7.33
N ILE A 163 23.50 16.79 6.95
CA ILE A 163 22.63 15.87 6.22
C ILE A 163 22.44 16.44 4.81
N ASN A 164 22.79 15.66 3.80
CA ASN A 164 22.78 16.08 2.40
C ASN A 164 21.85 15.16 1.62
N SER A 165 20.66 15.66 1.28
CA SER A 165 19.55 14.90 0.74
C SER A 165 19.41 15.13 -0.77
N ARG A 166 19.37 14.06 -1.56
CA ARG A 166 19.19 14.10 -3.03
C ARG A 166 17.97 13.30 -3.44
N GLN A 167 17.03 13.91 -4.15
CA GLN A 167 15.91 13.18 -4.75
C GLN A 167 16.40 12.43 -6.01
N ASN A 168 16.43 11.10 -5.91
CA ASN A 168 16.98 10.22 -6.94
C ASN A 168 16.01 9.98 -8.09
N GLN A 169 14.69 10.07 -7.85
CA GLN A 169 13.70 10.02 -8.91
C GLN A 169 13.58 11.41 -9.56
N PRO A 170 13.78 11.54 -10.88
CA PRO A 170 13.81 12.85 -11.51
C PRO A 170 12.47 13.60 -11.37
N GLN A 171 12.54 14.87 -10.98
CA GLN A 171 11.42 15.81 -10.90
C GLN A 171 11.56 16.78 -12.07
N ASN A 172 10.66 16.72 -13.05
CA ASN A 172 10.81 17.44 -14.33
C ASN A 172 12.21 17.32 -14.98
N GLY A 173 12.82 16.13 -14.89
CA GLY A 173 14.15 15.85 -15.42
C GLY A 173 15.33 16.35 -14.57
N GLN A 174 15.08 16.87 -13.37
CA GLN A 174 16.10 17.34 -12.43
C GLN A 174 16.16 16.47 -11.17
N HIS A 175 17.25 16.57 -10.41
CA HIS A 175 17.44 15.86 -9.14
C HIS A 175 17.59 16.84 -7.97
N PRO A 176 16.48 17.31 -7.37
CA PRO A 176 16.51 18.27 -6.27
C PRO A 176 17.46 17.85 -5.14
N TYR A 177 18.20 18.82 -4.61
CA TYR A 177 19.21 18.60 -3.58
C TYR A 177 19.08 19.61 -2.45
N LEU A 178 19.22 19.12 -1.22
CA LEU A 178 19.19 19.92 0.00
C LEU A 178 20.34 19.53 0.93
N GLN A 179 21.15 20.52 1.31
CA GLN A 179 22.19 20.39 2.33
C GLN A 179 21.75 21.10 3.60
N GLN A 180 21.63 20.37 4.71
CA GLN A 180 21.33 20.90 6.05
C GLN A 180 22.51 20.69 6.99
N GLY A 181 22.87 21.73 7.74
CA GLY A 181 23.98 21.68 8.68
C GLY A 181 23.90 22.79 9.73
N SER A 182 25.00 23.01 10.44
CA SER A 182 25.11 24.09 11.44
C SER A 182 26.36 24.94 11.22
N LEU A 183 26.24 26.26 11.45
CA LEU A 183 27.38 27.18 11.59
C LEU A 183 27.88 27.25 13.05
N THR A 184 27.21 26.52 13.93
CA THR A 184 27.63 26.18 15.29
C THR A 184 27.87 24.67 15.37
N ILE A 185 28.31 24.13 16.52
CA ILE A 185 28.56 22.69 16.61
C ILE A 185 27.21 21.93 16.68
N ALA A 186 26.98 21.01 15.75
CA ALA A 186 25.89 20.03 15.75
C ALA A 186 26.41 18.59 15.86
N ASP A 187 26.40 18.02 17.06
CA ASP A 187 27.01 16.72 17.38
C ASP A 187 26.03 15.55 17.40
N GLY A 188 24.78 15.75 16.97
CA GLY A 188 23.84 14.65 16.74
C GLY A 188 23.03 14.80 15.47
N PHE A 189 22.64 13.66 14.88
CA PHE A 189 21.76 13.62 13.70
C PHE A 189 20.88 12.37 13.68
N LEU A 190 19.76 12.46 12.95
CA LEU A 190 18.86 11.37 12.56
C LEU A 190 18.26 11.73 11.18
N THR A 191 17.68 10.77 10.45
CA THR A 191 17.19 11.00 9.07
C THR A 191 15.76 10.53 8.79
N ASP A 192 15.15 9.75 9.68
CA ASP A 192 13.77 9.28 9.53
C ASP A 192 12.92 9.62 10.76
N GLY A 193 11.66 9.97 10.53
CA GLY A 193 10.72 10.39 11.55
C GLY A 193 10.32 9.27 12.50
N PHE A 194 10.40 8.00 12.10
CA PHE A 194 10.27 6.88 13.05
C PHE A 194 11.41 6.86 14.06
N GLN A 195 12.62 7.30 13.69
CA GLN A 195 13.71 7.46 14.66
C GLN A 195 13.37 8.55 15.67
N PHE A 196 12.86 9.69 15.23
CA PHE A 196 12.64 10.83 16.12
C PHE A 196 11.38 10.69 16.99
N PHE A 197 10.24 10.42 16.35
CA PHE A 197 8.95 10.36 17.03
C PHE A 197 8.73 9.03 17.74
N GLY A 198 9.27 7.94 17.20
CA GLY A 198 9.07 6.59 17.71
C GLY A 198 7.67 6.03 17.40
N LYS A 199 7.52 4.72 17.57
CA LYS A 199 6.22 4.03 17.43
C LYS A 199 5.25 4.43 18.54
N SER A 200 5.79 4.81 19.71
CA SER A 200 5.06 5.23 20.89
C SER A 200 4.25 6.51 20.70
N TYR A 201 4.63 7.38 19.75
CA TYR A 201 3.93 8.65 19.46
C TYR A 201 2.43 8.47 19.20
N LYS A 202 2.03 7.33 18.60
CA LYS A 202 0.62 7.00 18.32
C LYS A 202 -0.25 7.01 19.58
N GLU A 203 0.35 6.76 20.74
CA GLU A 203 -0.28 6.78 22.06
C GLU A 203 0.11 8.01 22.89
N THR A 204 1.42 8.28 23.00
CA THR A 204 1.95 9.33 23.89
C THR A 204 1.71 10.73 23.37
N ASN A 205 1.60 10.89 22.03
CA ASN A 205 1.58 12.17 21.33
C ASN A 205 2.85 13.02 21.59
N GLU A 206 3.95 12.39 21.99
CA GLU A 206 5.23 13.01 22.29
C GLU A 206 6.35 12.30 21.52
N PRO A 207 7.36 13.03 20.99
CA PRO A 207 8.49 12.40 20.31
C PRO A 207 9.33 11.58 21.29
N GLU A 208 9.53 10.30 21.02
CA GLU A 208 10.23 9.39 21.95
C GLU A 208 11.70 9.79 22.19
N VAL A 209 12.44 10.08 21.12
CA VAL A 209 13.89 10.32 21.20
C VAL A 209 14.25 11.68 21.77
N ILE A 210 13.28 12.60 21.94
CA ILE A 210 13.55 13.90 22.56
C ILE A 210 14.08 13.76 23.99
N TYR A 211 13.69 12.67 24.69
CA TYR A 211 14.10 12.38 26.06
C TYR A 211 15.48 11.71 26.16
N TYR A 212 16.06 11.24 25.05
CA TYR A 212 17.37 10.59 25.07
C TYR A 212 18.49 11.64 25.07
N PRO A 213 19.44 11.59 26.02
CA PRO A 213 20.52 12.58 26.10
C PRO A 213 21.30 12.72 24.79
N ASP A 214 21.62 11.58 24.18
CA ASP A 214 22.39 11.48 22.94
C ASP A 214 21.58 10.76 21.86
N PHE A 215 21.84 11.11 20.60
CA PHE A 215 21.25 10.43 19.44
C PHE A 215 22.15 9.27 19.00
N GLU A 216 21.53 8.26 18.38
CA GLU A 216 22.27 7.11 17.83
C GLU A 216 23.14 7.49 16.61
N ASN A 217 22.92 8.66 16.01
CA ASN A 217 23.69 9.16 14.87
C ASN A 217 23.73 8.17 13.72
N LYS A 218 22.54 7.66 13.35
CA LYS A 218 22.36 6.65 12.32
C LYS A 218 21.49 7.19 11.19
N ASN A 219 21.94 6.96 9.96
CA ASN A 219 21.14 7.19 8.76
C ASN A 219 20.25 5.98 8.52
N ILE A 220 18.93 6.18 8.66
CA ILE A 220 17.90 5.23 8.25
C ILE A 220 17.19 5.78 7.02
N GLN A 221 17.16 4.96 5.97
CA GLN A 221 16.47 5.20 4.71
C GLN A 221 15.15 4.44 4.71
N PHE A 222 14.04 5.15 4.90
CA PHE A 222 12.73 4.50 4.97
C PHE A 222 11.62 5.33 4.29
N GLU A 223 10.53 5.62 5.00
CA GLU A 223 9.28 6.16 4.42
C GLU A 223 8.84 7.46 5.08
N PHE A 224 9.61 7.99 6.03
CA PHE A 224 9.29 9.21 6.74
C PHE A 224 10.51 10.13 6.82
N ASP A 225 10.98 10.62 5.67
CA ASP A 225 12.15 11.50 5.61
C ASP A 225 12.00 12.72 6.54
N TYR A 226 12.84 12.72 7.58
CA TYR A 226 12.84 13.74 8.61
C TYR A 226 14.30 14.00 8.98
N SER A 227 14.84 15.13 8.53
CA SER A 227 16.21 15.51 8.82
C SER A 227 16.28 16.17 10.20
N ILE A 228 17.07 15.60 11.10
CA ILE A 228 17.22 16.10 12.47
C ILE A 228 18.68 16.41 12.76
N LEU A 229 18.96 17.60 13.30
CA LEU A 229 20.27 18.00 13.80
C LEU A 229 20.17 18.44 15.26
N LYS A 230 21.10 18.00 16.09
CA LYS A 230 21.21 18.34 17.51
C LYS A 230 22.46 19.15 17.76
N SER A 231 22.33 20.31 18.40
CA SER A 231 23.47 21.11 18.82
C SER A 231 24.27 20.42 19.92
N LYS A 232 25.53 20.81 20.08
CA LYS A 232 26.31 20.40 21.23
C LYS A 232 25.70 20.88 22.55
N ARG A 233 25.60 19.97 23.52
CA ARG A 233 25.19 20.31 24.89
C ARG A 233 26.15 21.34 25.50
N THR A 234 25.56 22.38 26.07
CA THR A 234 26.30 23.55 26.57
C THR A 234 25.80 23.96 27.93
N SER A 235 26.72 24.09 28.90
CA SER A 235 26.46 24.77 30.17
C SER A 235 26.50 26.27 29.95
N LEU A 236 25.35 26.93 30.13
CA LEU A 236 25.15 28.32 29.76
C LEU A 236 24.87 29.22 30.98
N ASP A 237 25.67 30.27 31.12
CA ASP A 237 25.47 31.39 32.02
C ASP A 237 25.64 32.70 31.24
N GLY A 238 24.52 33.25 30.76
CA GLY A 238 24.45 34.36 29.82
C GLY A 238 23.76 33.99 28.51
N THR A 239 24.20 34.62 27.42
CA THR A 239 23.59 34.48 26.08
C THR A 239 24.40 33.57 25.16
N ALA A 240 23.71 32.68 24.44
CA ALA A 240 24.30 31.87 23.38
C ALA A 240 23.45 31.89 22.10
N LYS A 241 24.08 31.59 20.97
CA LYS A 241 23.44 31.43 19.67
C LYS A 241 23.73 30.04 19.09
N PHE A 242 22.72 29.42 18.51
CA PHE A 242 22.80 28.18 17.75
C PHE A 242 22.27 28.44 16.35
N ILE A 243 23.02 28.06 15.32
CA ILE A 243 22.73 28.47 13.94
C ILE A 243 22.68 27.24 13.05
N PHE A 244 21.49 26.89 12.57
CA PHE A 244 21.31 25.87 11.54
C PHE A 244 21.13 26.54 10.19
N TYR A 245 21.62 25.90 9.13
CA TYR A 245 21.48 26.38 7.77
C TYR A 245 20.89 25.29 6.88
N SER A 246 20.31 25.73 5.78
CA SER A 246 19.91 24.91 4.66
C SER A 246 20.35 25.55 3.35
N TYR A 247 20.81 24.73 2.40
CA TYR A 247 21.22 25.16 1.07
C TYR A 247 20.60 24.25 0.03
N TYR A 248 19.81 24.83 -0.88
CA TYR A 248 19.09 24.08 -1.90
C TYR A 248 19.69 24.30 -3.30
N LYS A 249 19.67 23.23 -4.10
CA LYS A 249 19.93 23.27 -5.55
C LYS A 249 18.81 22.55 -6.29
N ASN A 250 18.36 23.14 -7.40
CA ASN A 250 17.36 22.53 -8.28
C ASN A 250 17.78 21.17 -8.84
N SER A 251 19.08 20.95 -9.03
CA SER A 251 19.58 19.70 -9.58
C SER A 251 20.99 19.38 -9.10
N HIS A 252 21.19 18.15 -8.66
CA HIS A 252 22.48 17.54 -8.36
C HIS A 252 22.55 16.19 -9.10
N PRO A 253 22.95 16.15 -10.39
CA PRO A 253 22.87 14.94 -11.20
C PRO A 253 23.79 13.83 -10.71
N GLU A 254 24.93 14.17 -10.12
CA GLU A 254 25.90 13.21 -9.56
C GLU A 254 25.47 12.72 -8.17
N ALA A 255 26.13 11.66 -7.68
CA ALA A 255 26.01 11.24 -6.29
C ALA A 255 26.65 12.28 -5.34
N VAL A 256 26.12 12.40 -4.12
CA VAL A 256 26.65 13.36 -3.12
C VAL A 256 27.91 12.78 -2.45
N GLU A 257 29.04 13.48 -2.58
CA GLU A 257 30.32 13.05 -2.01
C GLU A 257 30.90 13.99 -0.96
N LYS A 258 30.58 15.28 -1.03
CA LYS A 258 31.18 16.33 -0.21
C LYS A 258 30.22 17.50 -0.02
N LEU A 259 30.50 18.33 0.99
CA LEU A 259 29.79 19.58 1.19
C LEU A 259 30.04 20.56 0.05
N GLU A 260 28.99 21.31 -0.29
CA GLU A 260 29.02 22.33 -1.31
C GLU A 260 28.84 23.73 -0.71
N GLU A 261 29.51 24.71 -1.30
CA GLU A 261 29.27 26.14 -1.07
C GLU A 261 29.35 26.63 0.40
N ILE A 262 30.04 25.94 1.31
CA ILE A 262 30.14 26.32 2.74
C ILE A 262 30.63 27.76 2.96
N LYS A 263 31.62 28.22 2.20
CA LYS A 263 32.10 29.62 2.28
C LYS A 263 31.02 30.63 1.88
N LYS A 264 30.21 30.28 0.88
CA LYS A 264 29.09 31.10 0.43
C LYS A 264 27.99 31.14 1.48
N ILE A 265 27.68 30.00 2.11
CA ILE A 265 26.70 29.91 3.21
C ILE A 265 27.15 30.78 4.40
N GLN A 266 28.41 30.66 4.84
CA GLN A 266 28.96 31.53 5.90
C GLN A 266 28.89 33.01 5.50
N SER A 267 29.30 33.35 4.28
CA SER A 267 29.26 34.74 3.80
C SER A 267 27.84 35.31 3.73
N ASN A 268 26.83 34.48 3.41
CA ASN A 268 25.43 34.90 3.41
C ASN A 268 24.94 35.16 4.84
N TYR A 269 25.38 34.34 5.79
CA TYR A 269 25.06 34.53 7.21
C TYR A 269 25.71 35.81 7.77
N ASP A 270 26.98 36.04 7.49
CA ASP A 270 27.73 37.21 7.97
C ASP A 270 27.19 38.55 7.44
N GLN A 271 26.42 38.51 6.35
CA GLN A 271 25.83 39.68 5.67
C GLN A 271 24.33 39.87 5.98
N ILE A 272 23.76 39.10 6.90
CA ILE A 272 22.34 39.24 7.28
C ILE A 272 22.08 40.65 7.82
N ILE A 273 21.07 41.30 7.24
CA ILE A 273 20.50 42.56 7.74
C ILE A 273 19.17 42.22 8.39
N TYR A 274 19.05 42.40 9.70
CA TYR A 274 17.81 42.10 10.41
C TYR A 274 16.70 43.11 10.06
N GLU A 275 15.52 42.58 9.75
CA GLU A 275 14.35 43.38 9.40
C GLU A 275 13.58 43.83 10.64
N GLU A 276 12.83 44.92 10.50
CA GLU A 276 11.77 45.22 11.45
C GLU A 276 10.59 44.28 11.19
N LEU A 277 10.24 43.45 12.18
CA LEU A 277 9.22 42.42 12.04
C LEU A 277 7.88 42.90 12.59
N THR A 278 6.80 42.55 11.89
CA THR A 278 5.43 42.83 12.33
C THR A 278 4.88 41.64 13.12
N GLU A 279 4.54 41.88 14.38
CA GLU A 279 3.89 40.87 15.22
C GLU A 279 2.50 40.50 14.68
N LYS A 280 2.22 39.19 14.67
CA LYS A 280 0.93 38.65 14.23
C LYS A 280 0.06 38.34 15.44
N LYS A 281 -1.25 38.43 15.23
CA LYS A 281 -2.22 38.09 16.27
C LYS A 281 -2.04 36.63 16.66
N SER A 282 -1.91 36.38 17.95
CA SER A 282 -1.80 35.02 18.47
C SER A 282 -3.04 34.20 18.13
N VAL A 283 -2.80 32.94 17.79
CA VAL A 283 -3.81 31.91 17.57
C VAL A 283 -3.51 30.81 18.59
N SER A 284 -4.54 30.33 19.28
CA SER A 284 -4.39 29.32 20.32
C SER A 284 -5.55 28.33 20.30
N LYS A 285 -5.31 27.13 20.83
CA LYS A 285 -6.39 26.17 21.06
C LYS A 285 -7.27 26.65 22.20
N LYS A 286 -8.57 26.43 22.09
CA LYS A 286 -9.51 26.71 23.18
C LYS A 286 -9.13 25.93 24.43
N ASN A 287 -9.23 26.56 25.60
CA ASN A 287 -8.86 25.94 26.89
C ASN A 287 -9.68 24.70 27.27
N TYR A 288 -10.84 24.49 26.63
CA TYR A 288 -11.65 23.27 26.80
C TYR A 288 -11.25 22.14 25.85
N LEU A 289 -10.14 22.25 25.12
CA LEU A 289 -9.55 21.13 24.39
C LEU A 289 -8.43 20.52 25.25
N GLY A 290 -8.61 19.26 25.61
CA GLY A 290 -7.65 18.50 26.42
C GLY A 290 -6.64 17.74 25.57
N GLN A 291 -5.78 16.98 26.26
CA GLN A 291 -4.94 15.97 25.61
C GLN A 291 -5.81 14.84 25.02
N PRO A 292 -5.29 14.08 24.03
CA PRO A 292 -5.95 12.86 23.57
C PRO A 292 -6.34 11.93 24.72
N LEU A 293 -7.47 11.23 24.56
CA LEU A 293 -7.99 10.32 25.57
C LEU A 293 -6.99 9.19 25.83
N GLN A 294 -6.58 9.05 27.08
CA GLN A 294 -5.72 7.97 27.52
C GLN A 294 -6.56 6.73 27.88
N THR A 295 -6.15 5.58 27.35
CA THR A 295 -6.84 4.30 27.53
C THR A 295 -6.02 3.33 28.37
N VAL A 296 -6.71 2.45 29.09
CA VAL A 296 -6.10 1.35 29.85
C VAL A 296 -6.21 0.03 29.08
N SER A 297 -5.30 -0.90 29.34
CA SER A 297 -5.37 -2.25 28.79
C SER A 297 -6.62 -3.00 29.27
N ILE A 298 -7.18 -3.84 28.40
CA ILE A 298 -8.28 -4.73 28.78
C ILE A 298 -7.69 -5.91 29.56
N GLN A 299 -8.25 -6.22 30.73
CA GLN A 299 -7.74 -7.32 31.56
C GLN A 299 -8.08 -8.67 30.94
N LYS A 300 -7.28 -9.69 31.25
CA LYS A 300 -7.45 -11.04 30.71
C LYS A 300 -8.88 -11.60 30.91
N ASP A 301 -9.43 -11.48 32.12
CA ASP A 301 -10.76 -11.97 32.44
C ASP A 301 -11.86 -11.25 31.62
N GLU A 302 -11.67 -9.96 31.34
CA GLU A 302 -12.58 -9.19 30.47
C GLU A 302 -12.45 -9.62 29.00
N ILE A 303 -11.24 -9.93 28.53
CA ILE A 303 -11.04 -10.50 27.18
C ILE A 303 -11.73 -11.86 27.08
N GLU A 304 -11.65 -12.70 28.12
CA GLU A 304 -12.34 -14.00 28.17
C GLU A 304 -13.86 -13.86 28.19
N GLU A 305 -14.40 -12.84 28.86
CA GLU A 305 -15.84 -12.53 28.84
C GLU A 305 -16.30 -12.02 27.48
N LEU A 306 -15.58 -11.06 26.88
CA LEU A 306 -15.92 -10.47 25.58
C LEU A 306 -15.74 -11.47 24.42
N TYR A 307 -14.68 -12.28 24.50
CA TYR A 307 -14.27 -13.22 23.46
C TYR A 307 -13.98 -14.60 24.07
N PRO A 308 -15.03 -15.38 24.43
CA PRO A 308 -14.87 -16.69 25.06
C PRO A 308 -14.31 -17.75 24.10
N LYS A 309 -14.37 -17.50 22.78
CA LYS A 309 -13.80 -18.36 21.74
C LYS A 309 -12.84 -17.55 20.89
N ARG A 310 -11.55 -17.85 21.04
CA ARG A 310 -10.48 -17.22 20.29
C ARG A 310 -9.76 -18.27 19.47
N VAL A 311 -9.34 -17.88 18.28
CA VAL A 311 -8.71 -18.73 17.28
C VAL A 311 -7.41 -18.05 16.85
N GLN A 312 -6.35 -18.84 16.68
CA GLN A 312 -5.02 -18.35 16.27
C GLN A 312 -4.54 -17.17 17.13
N GLU A 313 -4.53 -17.35 18.46
CA GLU A 313 -3.98 -16.35 19.39
C GLU A 313 -2.49 -16.10 19.10
N GLU A 314 -2.12 -14.82 19.01
CA GLU A 314 -0.73 -14.35 18.89
C GLU A 314 -0.28 -13.85 20.27
N VAL A 315 0.68 -14.57 20.87
CA VAL A 315 1.20 -14.29 22.21
C VAL A 315 2.71 -14.13 22.13
N VAL A 316 3.23 -13.03 22.66
CA VAL A 316 4.68 -12.74 22.78
C VAL A 316 4.98 -12.41 24.24
N ASP A 317 5.96 -13.08 24.83
CA ASP A 317 6.36 -12.89 26.23
C ASP A 317 5.16 -12.88 27.21
N GLU A 318 4.29 -13.90 27.10
CA GLU A 318 3.04 -14.07 27.87
C GLU A 318 1.96 -13.00 27.62
N THR A 319 2.21 -12.02 26.77
CA THR A 319 1.28 -10.95 26.42
C THR A 319 0.48 -11.33 25.18
N LEU A 320 -0.86 -11.38 25.31
CA LEU A 320 -1.74 -11.54 24.16
C LEU A 320 -1.70 -10.25 23.33
N LEU A 321 -1.44 -10.37 22.03
CA LEU A 321 -1.33 -9.24 21.11
C LEU A 321 -2.52 -9.16 20.17
N SER A 322 -2.94 -10.30 19.61
CA SER A 322 -4.09 -10.37 18.72
C SER A 322 -4.67 -11.78 18.64
N PHE A 323 -5.88 -11.90 18.11
CA PHE A 323 -6.53 -13.18 17.82
C PHE A 323 -7.64 -13.01 16.78
N PHE A 324 -8.26 -14.12 16.38
CA PHE A 324 -9.47 -14.14 15.58
C PHE A 324 -10.66 -14.70 16.37
N THR A 325 -11.87 -14.27 16.03
CA THR A 325 -13.11 -14.81 16.60
C THR A 325 -13.59 -16.04 15.82
N ASP A 326 -14.57 -16.77 16.35
CA ASP A 326 -15.24 -17.87 15.63
C ASP A 326 -16.11 -17.41 14.44
N LYS A 327 -16.23 -16.09 14.25
CA LYS A 327 -16.88 -15.42 13.12
C LYS A 327 -15.88 -14.68 12.21
N ASN A 328 -14.62 -15.12 12.20
CA ASN A 328 -13.54 -14.59 11.36
C ASN A 328 -13.08 -13.15 11.64
N ALA A 329 -13.70 -12.42 12.57
CA ALA A 329 -13.27 -11.07 12.93
C ALA A 329 -11.86 -11.10 13.54
N HIS A 330 -11.04 -10.10 13.22
CA HIS A 330 -9.70 -9.95 13.79
C HIS A 330 -9.74 -8.96 14.95
N VAL A 331 -9.16 -9.32 16.08
CA VAL A 331 -9.05 -8.47 17.25
C VAL A 331 -7.58 -8.13 17.48
N ALA A 332 -7.25 -6.84 17.43
CA ALA A 332 -5.94 -6.30 17.75
C ALA A 332 -6.00 -5.56 19.09
N LEU A 333 -5.07 -5.86 19.98
CA LEU A 333 -4.94 -5.19 21.27
C LEU A 333 -3.95 -4.03 21.16
N LYS A 334 -4.10 -3.05 22.05
CA LYS A 334 -3.24 -1.86 22.14
C LYS A 334 -1.75 -2.24 22.22
N GLU A 335 -1.43 -3.29 22.96
CA GLU A 335 -0.08 -3.82 23.17
C GLU A 335 0.58 -4.21 21.84
N LYS A 336 -0.20 -4.75 20.89
CA LYS A 336 0.32 -5.06 19.56
C LYS A 336 0.62 -3.78 18.79
N GLU A 337 -0.34 -2.86 18.74
CA GLU A 337 -0.22 -1.63 17.96
C GLU A 337 0.98 -0.78 18.39
N TYR A 338 1.27 -0.75 19.69
CA TYR A 338 2.44 -0.06 20.24
C TYR A 338 3.77 -0.55 19.63
N LEU A 339 3.86 -1.84 19.27
CA LEU A 339 5.06 -2.47 18.72
C LEU A 339 5.20 -2.32 17.19
N LEU A 340 4.12 -1.96 16.49
CA LEU A 340 4.08 -1.91 15.04
C LEU A 340 4.58 -0.58 14.47
N GLU A 341 5.37 -0.67 13.40
CA GLU A 341 5.78 0.47 12.58
C GLU A 341 4.61 0.92 11.68
N ARG A 342 3.95 -0.04 11.02
CA ARG A 342 2.77 0.21 10.18
C ARG A 342 1.48 0.04 11.00
N PRO A 343 0.64 1.07 11.15
CA PRO A 343 -0.50 1.01 12.08
C PRO A 343 -1.63 0.13 11.55
N HIS A 344 -2.36 -0.58 12.41
CA HIS A 344 -3.53 -1.36 11.99
C HIS A 344 -4.55 -0.48 11.26
N GLY A 345 -5.02 -0.98 10.12
CA GLY A 345 -6.01 -0.30 9.28
C GLY A 345 -6.92 -1.26 8.54
N HIS A 346 -8.07 -0.78 8.10
CA HIS A 346 -9.05 -1.57 7.36
C HIS A 346 -9.82 -0.68 6.37
N ILE A 347 -10.20 -1.25 5.24
CA ILE A 347 -10.97 -0.57 4.19
C ILE A 347 -12.37 -1.16 4.21
N LEU A 348 -13.39 -0.31 4.34
CA LEU A 348 -14.79 -0.71 4.25
C LEU A 348 -15.35 -0.27 2.90
N PHE A 349 -16.15 -1.12 2.28
CA PHE A 349 -16.92 -0.77 1.11
C PHE A 349 -18.38 -1.19 1.27
N THR A 350 -19.28 -0.56 0.51
CA THR A 350 -20.70 -0.88 0.47
C THR A 350 -21.04 -1.75 -0.74
N HIS A 351 -22.26 -2.28 -0.75
CA HIS A 351 -22.81 -3.13 -1.81
C HIS A 351 -22.08 -4.48 -1.98
N ASN A 352 -22.82 -5.56 -1.81
CA ASN A 352 -22.35 -6.91 -2.10
C ASN A 352 -22.40 -7.18 -3.63
N LYS A 353 -21.49 -6.58 -4.37
CA LYS A 353 -21.39 -6.67 -5.84
C LYS A 353 -20.20 -7.53 -6.24
N THR A 354 -20.32 -8.26 -7.35
CA THR A 354 -19.21 -9.06 -7.92
C THR A 354 -18.63 -8.42 -9.19
N VAL A 355 -19.09 -7.22 -9.55
CA VAL A 355 -18.62 -6.40 -10.66
C VAL A 355 -18.58 -4.94 -10.24
N THR A 356 -17.76 -4.14 -10.92
CA THR A 356 -17.59 -2.70 -10.62
C THR A 356 -18.88 -1.92 -10.81
N ASP A 357 -19.13 -0.98 -9.90
CA ASP A 357 -20.31 -0.13 -9.89
C ASP A 357 -19.94 1.19 -9.20
N GLU A 358 -20.21 2.33 -9.84
CA GLU A 358 -19.88 3.66 -9.28
C GLU A 358 -20.72 4.03 -8.06
N SER A 359 -21.77 3.27 -7.74
CA SER A 359 -22.52 3.42 -6.49
C SER A 359 -21.82 2.81 -5.27
N ILE A 360 -20.71 2.06 -5.46
CA ILE A 360 -19.93 1.52 -4.34
C ILE A 360 -19.28 2.66 -3.58
N MET A 361 -19.65 2.80 -2.30
CA MET A 361 -19.05 3.75 -1.38
C MET A 361 -17.94 3.05 -0.60
N SER A 362 -16.85 3.76 -0.30
CA SER A 362 -15.72 3.21 0.43
C SER A 362 -15.14 4.20 1.43
N THR A 363 -14.49 3.70 2.47
CA THR A 363 -13.73 4.49 3.46
C THR A 363 -12.63 3.64 4.09
N THR A 364 -11.60 4.30 4.60
CA THR A 364 -10.51 3.67 5.35
C THR A 364 -10.60 4.04 6.83
N SER A 365 -10.52 3.03 7.69
CA SER A 365 -10.50 3.15 9.14
C SER A 365 -9.12 2.75 9.69
N TRP A 366 -8.67 3.43 10.75
CA TRP A 366 -7.39 3.15 11.38
C TRP A 366 -7.52 3.04 12.91
N ILE A 367 -6.65 2.22 13.51
CA ILE A 367 -6.69 1.94 14.95
C ILE A 367 -6.57 3.19 15.81
N TYR A 368 -5.69 4.13 15.46
CA TYR A 368 -5.39 5.35 16.20
C TYR A 368 -6.44 6.47 16.06
N GLY A 369 -7.72 6.09 15.96
CA GLY A 369 -8.85 7.01 16.03
C GLY A 369 -9.08 7.83 14.76
N ILE A 370 -8.86 7.23 13.58
CA ILE A 370 -9.41 7.72 12.31
C ILE A 370 -10.54 6.80 11.93
N PHE A 371 -11.78 7.26 12.08
CA PHE A 371 -12.94 6.41 11.88
C PHE A 371 -13.29 6.29 10.40
N ASN A 372 -13.27 7.40 9.67
CA ASN A 372 -13.51 7.46 8.23
C ASN A 372 -12.49 8.40 7.57
N ALA A 373 -11.49 7.86 6.89
CA ALA A 373 -10.64 8.56 5.93
C ALA A 373 -11.00 8.16 4.51
N GLN A 374 -10.65 8.99 3.52
CA GLN A 374 -10.86 8.69 2.10
C GLN A 374 -12.30 8.20 1.82
N LEU A 375 -13.30 8.92 2.34
CA LEU A 375 -14.71 8.62 2.09
C LEU A 375 -15.02 8.95 0.63
N VAL A 376 -15.37 7.95 -0.17
CA VAL A 376 -15.51 8.05 -1.63
C VAL A 376 -16.75 7.30 -2.12
N LEU A 377 -17.26 7.68 -3.29
CA LEU A 377 -18.36 7.03 -4.01
C LEU A 377 -17.90 6.78 -5.44
N GLY A 378 -17.72 5.52 -5.80
CA GLY A 378 -17.08 5.12 -7.06
C GLY A 378 -15.58 5.42 -7.02
N ASN A 379 -15.13 6.39 -7.83
CA ASN A 379 -13.71 6.70 -8.00
C ASN A 379 -13.03 7.04 -6.66
N THR A 380 -11.99 6.29 -6.28
CA THR A 380 -11.35 6.45 -4.97
C THR A 380 -10.40 7.64 -4.85
N ASP A 381 -10.20 8.41 -5.93
CA ASP A 381 -9.44 9.65 -5.88
C ASP A 381 -10.32 10.88 -6.11
N MET A 382 -11.04 10.97 -7.23
CA MET A 382 -11.69 12.22 -7.62
C MET A 382 -13.02 12.45 -6.89
N ASN A 383 -13.78 11.39 -6.60
CA ASN A 383 -15.10 11.46 -5.95
C ASN A 383 -14.99 11.49 -4.42
N LYS A 384 -13.95 12.13 -3.86
CA LYS A 384 -13.60 12.03 -2.44
C LYS A 384 -14.21 13.15 -1.61
N ALA A 385 -14.90 12.77 -0.54
CA ALA A 385 -15.50 13.68 0.43
C ALA A 385 -14.55 13.98 1.61
N LEU A 386 -13.94 12.95 2.19
CA LEU A 386 -13.06 13.09 3.36
C LEU A 386 -11.59 12.86 3.00
N SER A 387 -10.69 13.59 3.65
CA SER A 387 -9.25 13.51 3.40
C SER A 387 -8.65 12.13 3.70
N ASN A 388 -7.49 11.87 3.11
CA ASN A 388 -6.69 10.68 3.38
C ASN A 388 -6.04 10.77 4.77
N ALA A 389 -5.73 9.63 5.37
CA ALA A 389 -4.79 9.59 6.48
C ALA A 389 -3.37 9.81 5.92
N ARG A 390 -2.70 10.85 6.40
CA ARG A 390 -1.29 11.12 6.08
C ARG A 390 -0.45 10.94 7.33
N ASN A 391 0.82 10.57 7.12
CA ASN A 391 1.81 10.28 8.15
C ASN A 391 1.48 9.01 9.00
N PRO A 392 2.44 8.07 9.15
CA PRO A 392 2.15 6.77 9.75
C PRO A 392 2.01 6.78 11.29
N ILE A 393 2.34 7.88 11.97
CA ILE A 393 2.33 7.99 13.44
C ILE A 393 1.14 8.81 13.98
N ASN A 394 0.19 9.21 13.13
CA ASN A 394 -0.97 10.04 13.54
C ASN A 394 -0.55 11.43 14.07
N TYR A 395 0.47 12.05 13.46
CA TYR A 395 0.89 13.40 13.82
C TYR A 395 -0.23 14.42 13.58
N PHE A 396 -0.77 14.43 12.36
CA PHE A 396 -1.89 15.28 11.97
C PHE A 396 -3.22 14.65 12.37
N LYS A 397 -3.89 15.26 13.34
CA LYS A 397 -5.14 14.79 13.96
C LYS A 397 -6.39 15.42 13.35
N THR A 398 -6.24 16.18 12.27
CA THR A 398 -7.35 16.71 11.48
C THR A 398 -7.86 15.74 10.41
N SER A 399 -7.02 14.81 9.94
CA SER A 399 -7.34 13.90 8.82
C SER A 399 -8.61 13.06 9.03
N GLY A 400 -9.40 12.93 7.96
CA GLY A 400 -10.63 12.14 7.91
C GLY A 400 -11.71 12.62 8.89
N GLN A 401 -12.37 11.64 9.51
CA GLN A 401 -13.36 11.84 10.56
C GLN A 401 -12.80 11.42 11.93
N ARG A 402 -12.93 12.32 12.91
CA ARG A 402 -12.50 12.12 14.29
C ARG A 402 -13.64 12.37 15.27
N VAL A 403 -13.50 11.82 16.47
CA VAL A 403 -14.48 11.98 17.56
C VAL A 403 -13.74 12.41 18.81
N TYR A 404 -14.24 13.47 19.44
CA TYR A 404 -13.86 13.89 20.78
C TYR A 404 -15.02 13.60 21.73
N VAL A 405 -14.69 13.23 22.96
CA VAL A 405 -15.65 13.14 24.07
C VAL A 405 -15.32 14.18 25.11
N LYS A 406 -16.33 14.87 25.65
CA LYS A 406 -16.15 15.82 26.73
C LYS A 406 -16.15 15.11 28.08
N LEU A 407 -15.01 15.10 28.74
CA LEU A 407 -14.84 14.61 30.10
C LEU A 407 -14.54 15.80 31.00
N GLU A 408 -15.23 15.86 32.14
CA GLU A 408 -15.18 17.01 33.05
C GLU A 408 -15.48 18.33 32.30
N ASN A 409 -14.45 19.15 32.06
CA ASN A 409 -14.55 20.44 31.38
C ASN A 409 -13.79 20.50 30.05
N ALA A 410 -13.27 19.38 29.54
CA ALA A 410 -12.46 19.36 28.32
C ALA A 410 -12.89 18.26 27.33
N TYR A 411 -12.77 18.55 26.03
CA TYR A 411 -12.92 17.59 24.93
C TYR A 411 -11.59 16.85 24.72
N HIS A 412 -11.66 15.52 24.77
CA HIS A 412 -10.53 14.62 24.57
C HIS A 412 -10.72 13.85 23.26
N LEU A 413 -9.75 13.96 22.36
CA LEU A 413 -9.76 13.23 21.09
C LEU A 413 -9.59 11.73 21.35
N LEU A 414 -10.44 10.90 20.75
CA LEU A 414 -10.26 9.46 20.73
C LEU A 414 -9.11 9.11 19.77
N THR A 415 -7.97 8.63 20.28
CA THR A 415 -6.81 8.19 19.48
C THR A 415 -6.56 6.69 19.65
N MET A 416 -5.70 6.27 20.59
CA MET A 416 -5.32 4.88 20.77
C MET A 416 -6.37 4.13 21.61
N PRO A 417 -7.12 3.16 21.06
CA PRO A 417 -8.08 2.37 21.82
C PRO A 417 -7.36 1.34 22.70
N SER A 418 -8.10 0.71 23.61
CA SER A 418 -7.64 -0.49 24.30
C SER A 418 -7.66 -1.73 23.39
N LEU A 419 -8.59 -1.74 22.42
CA LEU A 419 -8.81 -2.84 21.48
C LEU A 419 -9.50 -2.35 20.21
N MET A 420 -9.14 -2.94 19.06
CA MET A 420 -9.83 -2.80 17.77
C MET A 420 -10.29 -4.17 17.26
N GLU A 421 -11.58 -4.32 16.98
CA GLU A 421 -12.20 -5.49 16.35
C GLU A 421 -12.55 -5.13 14.90
N ILE A 422 -12.08 -5.94 13.96
CA ILE A 422 -12.20 -5.73 12.51
C ILE A 422 -13.02 -6.89 11.94
N GLY A 423 -14.17 -6.60 11.35
CA GLY A 423 -14.93 -7.51 10.50
C GLY A 423 -14.77 -7.18 9.03
N ALA A 424 -15.47 -7.89 8.14
CA ALA A 424 -15.40 -7.61 6.70
C ALA A 424 -15.95 -6.20 6.37
N ASN A 425 -17.09 -5.85 6.95
CA ASN A 425 -17.83 -4.61 6.68
C ASN A 425 -17.98 -3.70 7.91
N TYR A 426 -17.21 -3.95 8.97
CA TYR A 426 -17.20 -3.06 10.12
C TYR A 426 -15.84 -2.98 10.79
N VAL A 427 -15.66 -1.91 11.55
CA VAL A 427 -14.57 -1.75 12.51
C VAL A 427 -15.15 -1.24 13.81
N LYS A 428 -14.72 -1.81 14.93
CA LYS A 428 -15.16 -1.45 16.27
C LYS A 428 -13.96 -1.15 17.15
N TRP A 429 -13.99 -0.01 17.84
CA TRP A 429 -12.96 0.41 18.78
C TRP A 429 -13.55 0.44 20.19
N LEU A 430 -12.80 -0.11 21.16
CA LEU A 430 -13.12 -0.02 22.58
C LEU A 430 -12.08 0.89 23.24
N TYR A 431 -12.52 2.06 23.70
CA TYR A 431 -11.71 3.00 24.48
C TYR A 431 -12.06 2.84 25.95
N LYS A 432 -11.34 1.94 26.65
CA LYS A 432 -11.53 1.73 28.07
C LYS A 432 -10.70 2.73 28.88
N THR A 433 -11.34 3.40 29.82
CA THR A 433 -10.70 4.20 30.88
C THR A 433 -10.93 3.53 32.23
N GLU A 434 -10.47 4.14 33.32
CA GLU A 434 -10.76 3.65 34.68
C GLU A 434 -12.26 3.70 35.03
N GLU A 435 -13.02 4.62 34.43
CA GLU A 435 -14.42 4.88 34.80
C GLU A 435 -15.45 4.50 33.72
N GLU A 436 -15.03 4.34 32.47
CA GLU A 436 -15.94 4.21 31.32
C GLU A 436 -15.34 3.32 30.22
N THR A 437 -16.19 2.83 29.32
CA THR A 437 -15.73 2.31 28.02
C THR A 437 -16.56 2.93 26.91
N PHE A 438 -15.91 3.71 26.05
CA PHE A 438 -16.55 4.21 24.83
C PHE A 438 -16.38 3.19 23.71
N ILE A 439 -17.48 2.87 23.03
CA ILE A 439 -17.51 1.95 21.90
C ILE A 439 -17.82 2.79 20.67
N VAL A 440 -16.93 2.74 19.69
CA VAL A 440 -17.17 3.35 18.38
C VAL A 440 -17.25 2.23 17.36
N THR A 441 -18.27 2.22 16.50
CA THR A 441 -18.42 1.23 15.43
C THR A 441 -18.63 1.95 14.11
N ASN A 442 -17.80 1.67 13.11
CA ASN A 442 -18.01 2.07 11.73
C ASN A 442 -18.54 0.86 10.96
N LEU A 443 -19.67 1.00 10.26
CA LEU A 443 -20.39 -0.09 9.60
C LEU A 443 -20.76 0.32 8.17
N SER A 444 -20.45 -0.50 7.17
CA SER A 444 -20.89 -0.31 5.79
C SER A 444 -22.09 -1.19 5.45
N SER A 445 -22.99 -0.65 4.62
CA SER A 445 -24.19 -1.37 4.15
C SER A 445 -23.89 -2.34 3.01
N ALA A 446 -24.54 -3.50 3.05
CA ALA A 446 -24.51 -4.51 2.02
C ALA A 446 -25.33 -4.15 0.76
N THR A 447 -26.21 -3.15 0.82
CA THR A 447 -27.19 -2.88 -0.25
C THR A 447 -27.36 -1.40 -0.62
N THR A 448 -26.91 -0.46 0.21
CA THR A 448 -27.03 0.97 -0.06
C THR A 448 -25.67 1.66 -0.01
N SER A 449 -25.55 2.82 -0.65
CA SER A 449 -24.37 3.68 -0.58
C SER A 449 -24.34 4.44 0.76
N THR A 450 -24.26 3.69 1.86
CA THR A 450 -24.35 4.19 3.24
C THR A 450 -23.25 3.62 4.12
N ILE A 451 -22.59 4.50 4.86
CA ILE A 451 -21.67 4.16 5.95
C ILE A 451 -22.19 4.81 7.24
N GLN A 452 -22.24 4.04 8.33
CA GLN A 452 -22.75 4.47 9.62
C GLN A 452 -21.64 4.43 10.66
N LEU A 453 -21.32 5.59 11.24
CA LEU A 453 -20.57 5.66 12.49
C LEU A 453 -21.56 5.62 13.66
N SER A 454 -21.33 4.76 14.64
CA SER A 454 -22.07 4.71 15.90
C SER A 454 -21.11 4.93 17.05
N VAL A 455 -21.50 5.75 18.03
CA VAL A 455 -20.73 6.00 19.25
C VAL A 455 -21.64 5.76 20.43
N GLU A 456 -21.18 4.99 21.42
CA GLU A 456 -21.92 4.70 22.65
C GLU A 456 -21.01 4.62 23.88
N SER A 457 -21.56 4.92 25.05
CA SER A 457 -20.93 4.67 26.35
C SER A 457 -21.46 3.36 26.94
N LYS A 458 -20.56 2.46 27.35
CA LYS A 458 -20.93 1.14 27.89
C LYS A 458 -21.76 1.26 29.16
N SER A 459 -21.53 2.28 29.98
CA SER A 459 -22.30 2.53 31.22
C SER A 459 -23.72 3.04 30.97
N GLY A 460 -24.03 3.53 29.77
CA GLY A 460 -25.26 4.26 29.46
C GLY A 460 -25.28 5.72 29.97
N LYS A 461 -24.17 6.24 30.50
CA LYS A 461 -24.03 7.65 30.91
C LYS A 461 -23.94 8.57 29.69
N SER A 462 -24.54 9.74 29.78
CA SER A 462 -24.51 10.73 28.69
C SER A 462 -23.25 11.60 28.72
N TYR A 463 -22.69 11.86 27.55
CA TYR A 463 -21.54 12.74 27.33
C TYR A 463 -21.78 13.66 26.12
N GLU A 464 -21.20 14.86 26.13
CA GLU A 464 -21.13 15.71 24.93
C GLU A 464 -20.00 15.21 24.02
N TYR A 465 -20.20 15.31 22.70
CA TYR A 465 -19.19 14.90 21.72
C TYR A 465 -18.94 15.98 20.68
N LEU A 466 -17.77 15.95 20.05
CA LEU A 466 -17.45 16.73 18.86
C LEU A 466 -16.98 15.76 17.78
N VAL A 467 -17.69 15.71 16.65
CA VAL A 467 -17.28 14.92 15.48
C VAL A 467 -16.71 15.87 14.44
N THR A 468 -15.42 15.77 14.15
CA THR A 468 -14.75 16.64 13.18
C THR A 468 -14.57 15.92 11.86
N ASN A 469 -14.80 16.60 10.73
CA ASN A 469 -14.68 16.04 9.39
C ASN A 469 -13.82 16.95 8.52
N GLN A 470 -12.65 16.48 8.08
CA GLN A 470 -11.84 17.22 7.11
C GLN A 470 -12.29 16.91 5.69
N LEU A 471 -12.89 17.93 5.08
CA LEU A 471 -13.49 17.84 3.76
C LEU A 471 -12.44 18.13 2.68
N THR A 472 -12.43 17.31 1.64
CA THR A 472 -11.66 17.56 0.42
C THR A 472 -12.55 18.01 -0.73
N MET A 473 -13.66 17.29 -0.95
CA MET A 473 -14.56 17.43 -2.12
C MET A 473 -13.78 17.60 -3.43
N ASN A 474 -12.68 16.85 -3.53
CA ASN A 474 -11.69 16.85 -4.59
C ASN A 474 -10.67 15.74 -4.30
N SER A 475 -9.77 15.45 -5.25
CA SER A 475 -8.67 14.51 -5.02
C SER A 475 -7.75 14.91 -3.88
N ARG A 476 -7.55 16.23 -3.68
CA ARG A 476 -6.66 16.80 -2.67
C ARG A 476 -7.34 17.91 -1.86
N GLU A 477 -7.01 17.94 -0.57
CA GLU A 477 -7.32 19.01 0.38
C GLU A 477 -6.78 20.38 -0.07
N TYR A 478 -7.43 21.44 0.41
CA TYR A 478 -7.02 22.85 0.25
C TYR A 478 -6.99 23.42 -1.18
N LYS A 479 -7.42 22.65 -2.20
CA LYS A 479 -7.38 23.10 -3.61
C LYS A 479 -8.59 23.90 -4.06
N VAL A 480 -9.77 23.51 -3.60
CA VAL A 480 -11.05 24.11 -4.02
C VAL A 480 -11.93 24.38 -2.80
N PRO A 481 -12.90 25.31 -2.92
CA PRO A 481 -13.93 25.47 -1.91
C PRO A 481 -14.77 24.19 -1.76
N VAL A 482 -15.29 23.98 -0.56
CA VAL A 482 -16.30 22.96 -0.25
C VAL A 482 -17.64 23.64 -0.10
N TRP A 483 -18.63 23.17 -0.85
CA TRP A 483 -19.99 23.69 -0.80
C TRP A 483 -20.86 22.81 0.08
N TYR A 484 -21.63 23.42 0.99
CA TYR A 484 -22.52 22.66 1.86
C TYR A 484 -23.84 23.36 2.18
N GLU A 485 -24.85 22.59 2.56
CA GLU A 485 -26.17 23.08 2.98
C GLU A 485 -26.71 22.27 4.14
N GLU A 486 -27.18 22.97 5.18
CA GLU A 486 -27.95 22.38 6.28
C GLU A 486 -29.44 22.42 5.94
N ARG A 487 -30.06 21.25 5.81
CA ARG A 487 -31.51 21.10 5.63
C ARG A 487 -31.96 19.75 6.14
N ASP A 488 -33.22 19.66 6.58
CA ASP A 488 -33.83 18.40 7.05
C ASP A 488 -33.00 17.66 8.11
N GLN A 489 -32.38 18.41 9.03
CA GLN A 489 -31.48 17.89 10.08
C GLN A 489 -30.26 17.11 9.56
N ALA A 490 -29.86 17.35 8.30
CA ALA A 490 -28.68 16.79 7.68
C ALA A 490 -27.83 17.90 7.03
N VAL A 491 -26.58 17.55 6.71
CA VAL A 491 -25.66 18.39 5.95
C VAL A 491 -25.40 17.74 4.60
N TYR A 492 -25.59 18.49 3.53
CA TYR A 492 -25.34 18.06 2.16
C TYR A 492 -24.08 18.72 1.63
N PHE A 493 -23.22 17.97 0.94
CA PHE A 493 -21.97 18.44 0.37
C PHE A 493 -21.95 18.20 -1.15
N THR A 494 -21.54 19.21 -1.90
CA THR A 494 -21.41 19.13 -3.37
C THR A 494 -20.03 19.59 -3.82
N PHE A 495 -19.62 19.09 -4.98
CA PHE A 495 -18.32 19.42 -5.59
C PHE A 495 -18.35 20.79 -6.26
N ASP A 496 -17.22 21.50 -6.19
CA ASP A 496 -17.03 22.78 -6.89
C ASP A 496 -16.92 22.56 -8.41
N GLU A 497 -17.41 23.51 -9.20
CA GLU A 497 -17.45 23.43 -10.67
C GLU A 497 -16.07 23.25 -11.33
N GLN A 498 -14.99 23.61 -10.63
CA GLN A 498 -13.62 23.45 -11.10
C GLN A 498 -13.09 22.02 -10.96
N THR A 499 -13.77 21.17 -10.20
CA THR A 499 -13.33 19.79 -9.96
C THR A 499 -13.63 18.87 -11.14
N ALA A 500 -12.78 17.86 -11.34
CA ALA A 500 -13.06 16.80 -12.31
C ALA A 500 -14.38 16.07 -11.99
N ALA A 501 -14.70 15.95 -10.70
CA ALA A 501 -15.95 15.34 -10.23
C ALA A 501 -17.18 16.10 -10.66
N HIS A 502 -17.25 17.41 -10.46
CA HIS A 502 -18.39 18.19 -10.94
C HIS A 502 -18.50 18.15 -12.47
N GLN A 503 -17.37 18.18 -13.19
CA GLN A 503 -17.37 18.14 -14.65
C GLN A 503 -17.92 16.83 -15.22
N LYS A 504 -17.71 15.70 -14.51
CA LYS A 504 -18.19 14.37 -14.94
C LYS A 504 -19.53 13.97 -14.33
N LEU A 505 -19.74 14.33 -13.07
CA LEU A 505 -20.86 13.95 -12.22
C LEU A 505 -21.38 15.21 -11.50
N PRO A 506 -22.06 16.14 -12.20
CA PRO A 506 -22.43 17.46 -11.66
C PRO A 506 -23.37 17.38 -10.45
N ASP A 507 -24.15 16.32 -10.34
CA ASP A 507 -25.12 16.11 -9.26
C ASP A 507 -24.56 15.23 -8.11
N LEU A 508 -23.29 14.82 -8.17
CA LEU A 508 -22.64 14.04 -7.13
C LEU A 508 -22.71 14.77 -5.78
N THR A 509 -23.38 14.15 -4.82
CA THR A 509 -23.70 14.76 -3.53
C THR A 509 -23.48 13.77 -2.39
N TYR A 510 -22.94 14.25 -1.27
CA TYR A 510 -22.89 13.52 -0.01
C TYR A 510 -23.88 14.07 1.00
N ARG A 511 -24.50 13.22 1.82
CA ARG A 511 -25.38 13.60 2.94
C ARG A 511 -24.88 13.01 4.24
N PHE A 512 -24.65 13.85 5.24
CA PHE A 512 -24.32 13.45 6.60
C PHE A 512 -25.49 13.81 7.52
N LYS A 513 -26.08 12.81 8.17
CA LYS A 513 -27.24 12.97 9.07
C LYS A 513 -26.95 12.35 10.43
N LEU A 514 -27.13 13.13 11.49
CA LEU A 514 -26.95 12.65 12.86
C LEU A 514 -28.29 12.20 13.45
N GLU A 515 -28.31 11.02 14.07
CA GLU A 515 -29.47 10.44 14.74
C GLU A 515 -29.13 10.03 16.18
N GLY A 516 -30.14 9.98 17.05
CA GLY A 516 -29.99 9.63 18.46
C GLY A 516 -29.62 10.78 19.41
N ALA A 517 -29.23 11.94 18.88
CA ALA A 517 -29.01 13.16 19.65
C ALA A 517 -29.28 14.42 18.80
N SER A 518 -29.40 15.57 19.46
CA SER A 518 -29.35 16.86 18.79
C SER A 518 -27.90 17.27 18.56
N SER A 519 -27.64 17.99 17.47
CA SER A 519 -26.31 18.50 17.15
C SER A 519 -26.39 19.89 16.51
N THR A 520 -25.31 20.65 16.66
CA THR A 520 -25.10 21.92 15.96
C THR A 520 -23.87 21.80 15.08
N VAL A 521 -23.96 22.28 13.83
CA VAL A 521 -22.80 22.41 12.96
C VAL A 521 -21.96 23.60 13.43
N VAL A 522 -20.68 23.37 13.68
CA VAL A 522 -19.73 24.40 14.14
C VAL A 522 -18.47 24.37 13.29
N GLY A 523 -17.86 25.53 13.09
CA GLY A 523 -16.62 25.69 12.37
C GLY A 523 -15.38 25.43 13.23
N GLU A 524 -14.25 25.93 12.73
CA GLU A 524 -12.94 25.84 13.39
C GLU A 524 -12.79 26.84 14.54
N ASP A 525 -13.64 27.86 14.63
CA ASP A 525 -13.73 28.81 15.73
C ASP A 525 -14.17 28.16 17.06
N PHE A 526 -14.76 26.96 16.98
CA PHE A 526 -14.99 26.10 18.14
C PHE A 526 -13.72 25.39 18.63
N ILE A 527 -12.66 25.34 17.82
CA ILE A 527 -11.40 24.67 18.15
C ILE A 527 -10.32 25.71 18.49
N LEU A 528 -10.31 26.83 17.77
CA LEU A 528 -9.26 27.83 17.82
C LEU A 528 -9.79 29.22 18.23
N ASP A 529 -8.96 29.96 18.96
CA ASP A 529 -9.12 31.39 19.23
C ASP A 529 -8.27 32.20 18.24
N GLY A 530 -8.80 33.33 17.76
CA GLY A 530 -8.05 34.31 16.96
C GLY A 530 -8.06 34.11 15.44
N ILE A 531 -8.85 33.17 14.94
CA ILE A 531 -9.06 32.93 13.49
C ILE A 531 -10.55 32.80 13.13
N ASP A 532 -10.83 32.89 11.83
CA ASP A 532 -12.15 32.57 11.26
C ASP A 532 -12.18 31.12 10.73
N GLU A 533 -13.31 30.68 10.17
CA GLU A 533 -13.46 29.32 9.61
C GLU A 533 -12.62 29.07 8.34
N GLY A 534 -12.34 27.79 8.04
CA GLY A 534 -11.80 27.34 6.75
C GLY A 534 -10.28 27.19 6.67
N THR A 535 -9.55 27.31 7.78
CA THR A 535 -8.07 27.19 7.78
C THR A 535 -7.58 25.74 7.66
N ALA A 536 -8.36 24.75 8.10
CA ALA A 536 -8.07 23.33 8.05
C ALA A 536 -9.12 22.50 7.27
N MET A 537 -10.11 23.17 6.65
CA MET A 537 -11.23 22.57 5.91
C MET A 537 -12.07 21.62 6.77
N LEU A 538 -12.27 21.97 8.03
CA LEU A 538 -13.11 21.20 8.96
C LEU A 538 -14.57 21.69 8.97
N LEU A 539 -15.49 20.73 8.95
CA LEU A 539 -16.87 20.95 9.37
C LEU A 539 -17.23 19.97 10.49
N ASN A 540 -17.70 20.51 11.62
CA ASN A 540 -17.81 19.75 12.85
C ASN A 540 -19.27 19.64 13.32
N PHE A 541 -19.63 18.50 13.90
CA PHE A 541 -20.89 18.30 14.61
C PHE A 541 -20.62 18.34 16.11
N LYS A 542 -21.07 19.41 16.78
CA LYS A 542 -21.14 19.44 18.24
C LYS A 542 -22.41 18.72 18.67
N VAL A 543 -22.25 17.56 19.29
CA VAL A 543 -23.35 16.67 19.69
C VAL A 543 -23.68 16.93 21.16
N ASP A 544 -24.96 17.16 21.44
CA ASP A 544 -25.45 17.34 22.81
C ASP A 544 -25.28 16.07 23.65
N ALA A 545 -25.35 16.22 24.97
CA ALA A 545 -25.12 15.13 25.91
C ALA A 545 -26.01 13.92 25.64
N THR A 546 -25.41 12.80 25.23
CA THR A 546 -26.10 11.54 24.93
C THR A 546 -25.26 10.34 25.34
N SER A 547 -25.90 9.21 25.62
CA SER A 547 -25.20 7.94 25.83
C SER A 547 -24.87 7.25 24.50
N GLN A 548 -25.58 7.61 23.42
CA GLN A 548 -25.37 7.03 22.09
C GLN A 548 -25.82 7.99 20.98
N PHE A 549 -25.13 7.96 19.85
CA PHE A 549 -25.59 8.59 18.61
C PHE A 549 -25.07 7.82 17.39
N GLN A 550 -25.66 8.11 16.23
CA GLN A 550 -25.23 7.59 14.94
C GLN A 550 -25.05 8.73 13.95
N LEU A 551 -24.01 8.67 13.13
CA LEU A 551 -23.80 9.54 11.99
C LEU A 551 -23.90 8.71 10.72
N ILE A 552 -24.97 8.93 9.97
CA ILE A 552 -25.27 8.26 8.70
C ILE A 552 -24.67 9.10 7.57
N MET A 553 -23.70 8.55 6.86
CA MET A 553 -23.05 9.17 5.71
C MET A 553 -23.48 8.43 4.44
N GLN A 554 -24.04 9.17 3.49
CA GLN A 554 -24.53 8.63 2.22
C GLN A 554 -23.95 9.39 1.05
N GLY A 555 -23.81 8.70 -0.08
CA GLY A 555 -23.47 9.31 -1.37
C GLY A 555 -24.57 9.04 -2.40
N SER A 556 -24.85 10.04 -3.24
CA SER A 556 -25.64 9.86 -4.46
C SER A 556 -24.93 10.45 -5.67
N LEU A 557 -24.86 9.68 -6.76
CA LEU A 557 -24.36 10.14 -8.06
C LEU A 557 -25.28 11.17 -8.74
N ASP A 558 -26.59 11.14 -8.43
CA ASP A 558 -27.64 11.95 -9.08
C ASP A 558 -28.23 13.04 -8.19
N GLY A 559 -27.75 13.17 -6.95
CA GLY A 559 -28.19 14.17 -5.97
C GLY A 559 -29.62 14.01 -5.43
N ASN A 560 -30.39 13.00 -5.87
CA ASN A 560 -31.84 12.91 -5.62
C ASN A 560 -32.25 11.75 -4.70
N GLN A 561 -31.41 10.72 -4.51
CA GLN A 561 -31.74 9.55 -3.67
C GLN A 561 -31.00 9.56 -2.33
N PHE A 562 -31.71 9.92 -1.26
CA PHE A 562 -31.20 9.84 0.10
C PHE A 562 -32.26 9.27 1.05
N ASP A 563 -32.50 7.97 0.95
CA ASP A 563 -33.45 7.27 1.81
C ASP A 563 -33.00 7.35 3.28
N ASP A 564 -33.96 7.46 4.20
CA ASP A 564 -33.71 7.28 5.62
C ASP A 564 -33.46 5.80 5.92
N VAL A 565 -32.18 5.41 5.84
CA VAL A 565 -31.71 4.04 6.04
C VAL A 565 -31.39 3.82 7.51
N LYS A 566 -31.85 2.70 8.07
CA LYS A 566 -31.46 2.22 9.40
C LYS A 566 -30.73 0.90 9.27
N LEU A 567 -29.42 0.91 9.51
CA LEU A 567 -28.61 -0.30 9.45
C LEU A 567 -28.71 -1.08 10.75
N SER A 568 -28.79 -2.40 10.63
CA SER A 568 -28.72 -3.33 11.74
C SER A 568 -27.40 -4.07 11.68
N PHE A 569 -26.55 -3.91 12.69
CA PHE A 569 -25.22 -4.53 12.73
C PHE A 569 -25.26 -6.02 12.39
N ALA A 570 -26.15 -6.79 13.04
CA ALA A 570 -26.26 -8.22 12.79
C ALA A 570 -26.67 -8.56 11.35
N GLN A 571 -27.65 -7.83 10.79
CA GLN A 571 -28.13 -8.11 9.43
C GLN A 571 -27.09 -7.76 8.37
N GLU A 572 -26.39 -6.63 8.53
CA GLU A 572 -25.34 -6.23 7.60
C GLU A 572 -24.14 -7.19 7.65
N VAL A 573 -23.71 -7.59 8.85
CA VAL A 573 -22.62 -8.56 9.02
C VAL A 573 -23.00 -9.92 8.44
N ASP A 574 -24.21 -10.41 8.69
CA ASP A 574 -24.69 -11.69 8.14
C ASP A 574 -24.82 -11.63 6.61
N ALA A 575 -25.24 -10.48 6.05
CA ALA A 575 -25.32 -10.28 4.61
C ALA A 575 -23.94 -10.31 3.93
N PHE A 576 -22.94 -9.61 4.49
CA PHE A 576 -21.57 -9.68 4.01
C PHE A 576 -20.98 -11.09 4.16
N SER A 577 -21.25 -11.78 5.27
CA SER A 577 -20.81 -13.16 5.45
C SER A 577 -21.40 -14.10 4.41
N THR A 578 -22.69 -13.97 4.12
CA THR A 578 -23.37 -14.76 3.09
C THR A 578 -22.77 -14.47 1.71
N TYR A 579 -22.50 -13.21 1.41
CA TYR A 579 -21.88 -12.79 0.16
C TYR A 579 -20.45 -13.36 0.02
N PHE A 580 -19.65 -13.36 1.08
CA PHE A 580 -18.29 -13.94 1.06
C PHE A 580 -18.32 -15.46 0.90
N ASP A 581 -19.25 -16.14 1.58
CA ASP A 581 -19.45 -17.59 1.43
C ASP A 581 -19.86 -17.96 -0.01
N GLN A 582 -20.73 -17.16 -0.64
CA GLN A 582 -21.12 -17.32 -2.05
C GLN A 582 -19.95 -17.04 -3.00
N LEU A 583 -19.23 -15.93 -2.79
CA LEU A 583 -18.12 -15.52 -3.63
C LEU A 583 -16.92 -16.47 -3.55
N SER A 584 -16.69 -17.09 -2.39
CA SER A 584 -15.69 -18.14 -2.18
C SER A 584 -16.18 -19.53 -2.58
N ASN A 585 -17.37 -19.64 -3.18
CA ASN A 585 -17.94 -20.89 -3.67
C ASN A 585 -18.01 -21.99 -2.59
N GLY A 586 -18.35 -21.58 -1.35
CA GLY A 586 -18.42 -22.46 -0.19
C GLY A 586 -17.08 -23.06 0.25
N PHE A 587 -15.94 -22.52 -0.23
CA PHE A 587 -14.62 -23.07 0.04
C PHE A 587 -14.30 -23.11 1.54
N LYS A 588 -14.16 -24.31 2.10
CA LYS A 588 -13.70 -24.51 3.48
C LYS A 588 -12.74 -25.67 3.58
N VAL A 589 -11.63 -25.45 4.27
CA VAL A 589 -10.63 -26.46 4.58
C VAL A 589 -10.91 -27.01 5.98
N ASN A 590 -11.01 -28.32 6.07
CA ASN A 590 -11.19 -29.06 7.30
C ASN A 590 -10.14 -30.16 7.40
N GLY A 591 -9.81 -30.58 8.62
CA GLY A 591 -8.85 -31.65 8.83
C GLY A 591 -9.02 -32.32 10.19
N PRO A 592 -8.41 -33.49 10.37
CA PRO A 592 -8.31 -34.13 11.68
C PRO A 592 -7.56 -33.23 12.67
N LYS A 593 -7.56 -33.60 13.95
CA LYS A 593 -7.04 -32.77 15.06
C LYS A 593 -5.62 -32.23 14.82
N GLN A 594 -4.75 -33.01 14.18
CA GLN A 594 -3.38 -32.59 13.87
C GLN A 594 -3.27 -31.51 12.79
N LEU A 595 -4.30 -31.35 11.94
CA LEU A 595 -4.36 -30.35 10.87
C LEU A 595 -5.24 -29.14 11.25
N THR A 596 -5.82 -29.10 12.45
CA THR A 596 -6.72 -28.01 12.83
C THR A 596 -6.06 -26.64 12.75
N GLY A 597 -4.79 -26.51 13.12
CA GLY A 597 -4.05 -25.25 13.03
C GLY A 597 -3.94 -24.72 11.59
N ILE A 598 -3.53 -25.58 10.65
CA ILE A 598 -3.40 -25.19 9.24
C ILE A 598 -4.79 -24.96 8.60
N SER A 599 -5.78 -25.81 8.86
CA SER A 599 -7.14 -25.64 8.33
C SER A 599 -7.77 -24.33 8.81
N GLN A 600 -7.62 -23.98 10.09
CA GLN A 600 -8.08 -22.69 10.62
C GLN A 600 -7.35 -21.52 9.97
N LYS A 601 -6.02 -21.59 9.85
CA LYS A 601 -5.22 -20.56 9.19
C LYS A 601 -5.67 -20.34 7.74
N MET A 602 -5.86 -21.41 6.97
CA MET A 602 -6.33 -21.30 5.59
C MET A 602 -7.74 -20.74 5.47
N ASN A 603 -8.68 -21.13 6.34
CA ASN A 603 -10.05 -20.57 6.31
C ASN A 603 -10.06 -19.08 6.65
N LEU A 604 -9.29 -18.65 7.65
CA LEU A 604 -9.14 -17.23 8.00
C LEU A 604 -8.48 -16.46 6.86
N THR A 605 -7.44 -17.03 6.24
CA THR A 605 -6.79 -16.40 5.08
C THR A 605 -7.71 -16.30 3.89
N THR A 606 -8.50 -17.32 3.55
CA THR A 606 -9.55 -17.24 2.53
C THR A 606 -10.44 -16.04 2.78
N TRP A 607 -11.02 -15.95 3.98
CA TRP A 607 -11.93 -14.87 4.34
C TRP A 607 -11.32 -13.47 4.13
N TRP A 608 -10.10 -13.26 4.66
CA TRP A 608 -9.45 -11.95 4.60
C TRP A 608 -8.83 -11.63 3.24
N TYR A 609 -8.36 -12.62 2.50
CA TYR A 609 -7.82 -12.41 1.15
C TYR A 609 -8.93 -12.25 0.11
N THR A 610 -10.13 -12.82 0.33
CA THR A 610 -11.34 -12.45 -0.41
C THR A 610 -11.64 -10.97 -0.23
N HIS A 611 -11.64 -10.46 1.01
CA HIS A 611 -11.80 -9.03 1.27
C HIS A 611 -10.72 -8.18 0.56
N ASN A 612 -9.43 -8.52 0.73
CA ASN A 612 -8.33 -7.74 0.14
C ASN A 612 -8.37 -7.75 -1.40
N MET A 613 -8.77 -8.89 -2.01
CA MET A 613 -8.98 -9.00 -3.45
C MET A 613 -10.13 -8.11 -3.92
N LEU A 614 -11.25 -8.07 -3.19
CA LEU A 614 -12.38 -7.19 -3.50
C LEU A 614 -12.00 -5.72 -3.39
N VAL A 615 -11.19 -5.32 -2.40
CA VAL A 615 -10.67 -3.95 -2.33
C VAL A 615 -9.82 -3.62 -3.55
N HIS A 616 -8.85 -4.47 -3.90
CA HIS A 616 -8.03 -4.30 -5.09
C HIS A 616 -8.86 -4.24 -6.40
N TYR A 617 -10.00 -4.94 -6.44
CA TYR A 617 -10.85 -5.05 -7.61
C TYR A 617 -11.91 -3.94 -7.73
N LEU A 618 -12.75 -3.75 -6.71
CA LEU A 618 -13.93 -2.89 -6.76
C LEU A 618 -13.64 -1.45 -6.37
N VAL A 619 -12.72 -1.25 -5.41
CA VAL A 619 -12.38 0.06 -4.84
C VAL A 619 -10.86 0.19 -4.73
N PRO A 620 -10.13 0.22 -5.85
CA PRO A 620 -8.67 0.06 -5.84
C PRO A 620 -7.96 1.18 -5.06
N HIS A 621 -7.51 0.86 -3.84
CA HIS A 621 -6.58 1.62 -3.02
C HIS A 621 -6.04 0.69 -1.91
N GLY A 622 -4.95 1.08 -1.27
CA GLY A 622 -4.34 0.39 -0.14
C GLY A 622 -4.18 1.29 1.07
N LEU A 623 -3.64 0.73 2.15
CA LEU A 623 -3.39 1.49 3.38
C LEU A 623 -2.27 2.51 3.19
N GLU A 624 -1.12 2.07 2.68
CA GLU A 624 -0.02 2.96 2.27
C GLU A 624 -0.23 3.52 0.87
N GLN A 625 -0.79 2.73 -0.05
CA GLN A 625 -1.07 3.14 -1.42
C GLN A 625 -2.49 3.70 -1.56
N PHE A 626 -2.78 4.78 -0.85
CA PHE A 626 -4.10 5.42 -0.92
C PHE A 626 -4.39 6.05 -2.30
N GLY A 627 -3.36 6.37 -3.08
CA GLY A 627 -3.48 6.74 -4.50
C GLY A 627 -3.64 5.51 -5.39
N GLY A 628 -4.85 5.31 -5.92
CA GLY A 628 -5.20 4.19 -6.78
C GLY A 628 -6.27 4.59 -7.81
N ALA A 629 -7.51 4.19 -7.58
CA ALA A 629 -8.72 4.39 -8.40
C ALA A 629 -8.74 3.67 -9.75
N ALA A 630 -7.60 3.59 -10.45
CA ALA A 630 -7.48 2.89 -11.71
C ALA A 630 -7.34 1.37 -11.53
N TRP A 631 -7.66 0.63 -12.58
CA TRP A 631 -7.18 -0.75 -12.76
C TRP A 631 -5.83 -0.74 -13.46
N GLY A 632 -4.84 -1.40 -12.86
CA GLY A 632 -3.67 -1.85 -13.60
C GLY A 632 -4.06 -2.96 -14.56
N THR A 633 -3.72 -2.83 -15.84
CA THR A 633 -4.14 -3.78 -16.90
C THR A 633 -3.67 -5.19 -16.59
N ARG A 634 -2.41 -5.34 -16.13
CA ARG A 634 -1.88 -6.63 -15.68
C ARG A 634 -2.48 -7.10 -14.37
N ASP A 635 -2.83 -6.17 -13.48
CA ASP A 635 -3.17 -6.47 -12.09
C ASP A 635 -4.59 -7.04 -12.01
N VAL A 636 -5.54 -6.45 -12.75
CA VAL A 636 -6.91 -6.95 -12.87
C VAL A 636 -6.96 -8.30 -13.61
N SER A 637 -6.06 -8.50 -14.58
CA SER A 637 -5.89 -9.76 -15.32
C SER A 637 -5.26 -10.89 -14.50
N GLN A 638 -4.76 -10.59 -13.29
CA GLN A 638 -4.15 -11.56 -12.37
C GLN A 638 -5.02 -11.73 -11.13
N GLY A 639 -4.89 -10.86 -10.13
CA GLY A 639 -5.49 -11.08 -8.80
C GLY A 639 -6.99 -11.34 -8.85
N PRO A 640 -7.80 -10.39 -9.37
CA PRO A 640 -9.24 -10.55 -9.49
C PRO A 640 -9.62 -11.71 -10.41
N ALA A 641 -9.10 -11.75 -11.64
CA ALA A 641 -9.46 -12.78 -12.61
C ALA A 641 -9.13 -14.21 -12.13
N GLU A 642 -7.92 -14.44 -11.60
CA GLU A 642 -7.50 -15.76 -11.11
C GLU A 642 -8.29 -16.21 -9.88
N TYR A 643 -8.60 -15.29 -8.95
CA TYR A 643 -9.47 -15.60 -7.82
C TYR A 643 -10.87 -15.99 -8.29
N LEU A 644 -11.49 -15.17 -9.15
CA LEU A 644 -12.86 -15.37 -9.61
C LEU A 644 -12.98 -16.69 -10.38
N MET A 645 -12.01 -17.02 -11.24
CA MET A 645 -11.97 -18.31 -11.92
C MET A 645 -11.79 -19.49 -10.94
N ALA A 646 -10.91 -19.38 -9.94
CA ALA A 646 -10.71 -20.41 -8.92
C ALA A 646 -11.95 -20.63 -8.04
N MET A 647 -12.84 -19.63 -7.94
CA MET A 647 -14.12 -19.71 -7.23
C MET A 647 -15.32 -19.83 -8.18
N GLN A 648 -15.12 -20.17 -9.45
CA GLN A 648 -16.17 -20.36 -10.47
C GLN A 648 -17.09 -19.15 -10.71
N GLN A 649 -16.61 -17.94 -10.43
CA GLN A 649 -17.30 -16.67 -10.70
C GLN A 649 -17.04 -16.21 -12.14
N TYR A 650 -17.44 -17.06 -13.10
CA TYR A 650 -17.11 -16.89 -14.51
C TYR A 650 -17.76 -15.67 -15.15
N GLU A 651 -19.00 -15.34 -14.77
CA GLU A 651 -19.69 -14.17 -15.32
C GLU A 651 -18.98 -12.87 -14.96
N SER A 652 -18.51 -12.74 -13.71
CA SER A 652 -17.70 -11.59 -13.30
C SER A 652 -16.38 -11.52 -14.07
N THR A 653 -15.74 -12.66 -14.33
CA THR A 653 -14.51 -12.72 -15.16
C THR A 653 -14.80 -12.29 -16.61
N LYS A 654 -15.94 -12.70 -17.17
CA LYS A 654 -16.39 -12.30 -18.51
C LYS A 654 -16.56 -10.79 -18.63
N GLU A 655 -17.15 -10.15 -17.62
CA GLU A 655 -17.29 -8.69 -17.59
C GLU A 655 -15.94 -7.98 -17.44
N ILE A 656 -14.99 -8.52 -16.66
CA ILE A 656 -13.61 -8.00 -16.61
C ILE A 656 -12.98 -8.05 -18.00
N ILE A 657 -13.06 -9.18 -18.70
CA ILE A 657 -12.53 -9.34 -20.06
C ILE A 657 -13.09 -8.24 -20.95
N LYS A 658 -14.41 -8.09 -21.05
CA LYS A 658 -15.04 -7.08 -21.91
C LYS A 658 -14.60 -5.65 -21.56
N LYS A 659 -14.51 -5.34 -20.27
CA LYS A 659 -14.09 -4.00 -19.81
C LYS A 659 -12.62 -3.72 -20.10
N VAL A 660 -11.73 -4.71 -19.94
CA VAL A 660 -10.31 -4.58 -20.30
C VAL A 660 -10.17 -4.40 -21.81
N TYR A 661 -10.84 -5.21 -22.63
CA TYR A 661 -10.78 -5.09 -24.09
C TYR A 661 -11.37 -3.77 -24.61
N THR A 662 -12.33 -3.19 -23.89
CA THR A 662 -12.84 -1.83 -24.14
C THR A 662 -11.74 -0.74 -24.07
N HIS A 663 -10.70 -0.97 -23.27
CA HIS A 663 -9.58 -0.04 -23.09
C HIS A 663 -8.37 -0.36 -23.99
N GLN A 664 -8.51 -1.27 -24.96
CA GLN A 664 -7.48 -1.50 -25.96
C GLN A 664 -7.40 -0.30 -26.90
N HIS A 665 -6.19 0.15 -27.23
CA HIS A 665 -5.99 1.28 -28.13
C HIS A 665 -6.34 0.94 -29.58
N VAL A 666 -7.23 1.73 -30.19
CA VAL A 666 -7.65 1.53 -31.59
C VAL A 666 -6.50 1.71 -32.58
N GLN A 667 -5.47 2.47 -32.24
CA GLN A 667 -4.37 2.79 -33.15
C GLN A 667 -3.43 1.60 -33.40
N ASP A 668 -3.12 0.82 -32.37
CA ASP A 668 -2.05 -0.17 -32.42
C ASP A 668 -2.39 -1.50 -31.75
N GLY A 669 -3.46 -1.58 -30.96
CA GLY A 669 -3.86 -2.79 -30.26
C GLY A 669 -3.15 -3.03 -28.92
N ASN A 670 -2.38 -2.06 -28.40
CA ASN A 670 -1.79 -2.13 -27.06
C ASN A 670 -2.76 -1.58 -25.99
N TRP A 671 -2.40 -1.70 -24.71
CA TRP A 671 -3.12 -1.16 -23.56
C TRP A 671 -2.28 -0.14 -22.80
N PRO A 672 -2.91 0.79 -22.06
CA PRO A 672 -2.22 1.60 -21.07
C PRO A 672 -1.74 0.74 -19.89
N GLN A 673 -0.75 1.24 -19.14
CA GLN A 673 -0.29 0.58 -17.90
C GLN A 673 -1.43 0.36 -16.90
N TRP A 674 -2.27 1.39 -16.76
CA TRP A 674 -3.47 1.43 -15.95
C TRP A 674 -4.50 2.36 -16.60
N PHE A 675 -5.79 2.16 -16.30
CA PHE A 675 -6.90 2.98 -16.79
C PHE A 675 -8.02 3.11 -15.75
N MET A 676 -8.71 4.24 -15.75
CA MET A 676 -9.95 4.39 -14.97
C MET A 676 -11.07 3.59 -15.64
N PHE A 677 -11.73 2.72 -14.87
CA PHE A 677 -12.82 1.86 -15.37
C PHE A 677 -14.22 2.50 -15.19
N ASP A 678 -14.29 3.73 -14.70
CA ASP A 678 -15.51 4.46 -14.35
C ASP A 678 -15.73 5.68 -15.29
N SER A 679 -16.52 6.66 -14.87
CA SER A 679 -16.81 7.91 -15.59
C SER A 679 -15.57 8.75 -15.97
N TYR A 680 -14.38 8.42 -15.47
CA TYR A 680 -13.12 9.10 -15.75
C TYR A 680 -12.25 8.39 -16.79
N THR A 681 -12.83 7.60 -17.70
CA THR A 681 -12.12 6.79 -18.71
C THR A 681 -11.00 7.52 -19.47
N GLN A 682 -11.08 8.85 -19.65
CA GLN A 682 -10.03 9.63 -20.29
C GLN A 682 -8.70 9.67 -19.51
N VAL A 683 -8.71 9.32 -18.22
CA VAL A 683 -7.54 9.31 -17.35
C VAL A 683 -6.94 7.90 -17.33
N GLN A 684 -5.78 7.76 -17.97
CA GLN A 684 -5.03 6.50 -18.06
C GLN A 684 -3.54 6.81 -18.26
N ALA A 685 -2.69 5.82 -18.06
CA ALA A 685 -1.27 5.95 -18.40
C ALA A 685 -1.08 6.11 -19.93
N ASP A 686 -0.09 6.91 -20.33
CA ASP A 686 0.23 7.11 -21.76
C ASP A 686 1.05 5.97 -22.37
N GLU A 687 1.86 5.29 -21.56
CA GLU A 687 2.73 4.17 -21.97
C GLU A 687 2.48 2.95 -21.07
N SER A 688 3.01 1.79 -21.47
CA SER A 688 2.93 0.53 -20.71
C SER A 688 4.17 -0.34 -20.90
N HIS A 689 4.44 -1.20 -19.93
CA HIS A 689 5.52 -2.18 -20.01
C HIS A 689 5.22 -3.25 -21.08
N GLY A 690 6.27 -3.88 -21.62
CA GLY A 690 6.16 -4.82 -22.73
C GLY A 690 5.39 -6.12 -22.40
N ASP A 691 5.23 -6.43 -21.10
CA ASP A 691 4.45 -7.58 -20.65
C ASP A 691 2.95 -7.31 -20.58
N VAL A 692 2.54 -6.05 -20.44
CA VAL A 692 1.13 -5.65 -20.20
C VAL A 692 0.22 -6.19 -21.28
N ILE A 693 0.65 -6.15 -22.55
CA ILE A 693 -0.14 -6.64 -23.68
C ILE A 693 -0.42 -8.15 -23.62
N VAL A 694 0.37 -8.94 -22.89
CA VAL A 694 0.22 -10.40 -22.84
C VAL A 694 -0.90 -10.83 -21.88
N TRP A 695 -1.14 -10.03 -20.84
CA TRP A 695 -2.06 -10.41 -19.74
C TRP A 695 -3.54 -10.48 -20.12
N PRO A 696 -4.12 -9.54 -20.90
CA PRO A 696 -5.50 -9.67 -21.36
C PRO A 696 -5.74 -10.96 -22.15
N LEU A 697 -4.79 -11.36 -22.99
CA LEU A 697 -4.88 -12.61 -23.76
C LEU A 697 -4.74 -13.84 -22.87
N LYS A 698 -3.87 -13.79 -21.84
CA LYS A 698 -3.75 -14.88 -20.86
C LYS A 698 -5.06 -15.07 -20.10
N MET A 699 -5.66 -13.99 -19.61
CA MET A 699 -6.94 -14.03 -18.91
C MET A 699 -8.05 -14.61 -19.81
N LEU A 700 -8.14 -14.16 -21.07
CA LEU A 700 -9.08 -14.70 -22.04
C LEU A 700 -8.87 -16.21 -22.29
N ALA A 701 -7.61 -16.64 -22.46
CA ALA A 701 -7.27 -18.03 -22.67
C ALA A 701 -7.61 -18.91 -21.45
N ASP A 702 -7.32 -18.45 -20.24
CA ASP A 702 -7.67 -19.16 -18.99
C ASP A 702 -9.19 -19.25 -18.81
N TYR A 703 -9.94 -18.19 -19.17
CA TYR A 703 -11.41 -18.19 -19.16
C TYR A 703 -11.99 -19.21 -20.14
N ILE A 704 -11.54 -19.21 -21.40
CA ILE A 704 -12.01 -20.16 -22.42
C ILE A 704 -11.65 -21.59 -22.02
N GLU A 705 -10.42 -21.83 -21.52
CA GLU A 705 -9.99 -23.15 -21.05
C GLU A 705 -10.88 -23.67 -19.92
N SER A 706 -11.28 -22.80 -18.98
CA SER A 706 -12.09 -23.20 -17.83
C SER A 706 -13.55 -23.46 -18.21
N THR A 707 -14.15 -22.56 -19.00
CA THR A 707 -15.60 -22.51 -19.24
C THR A 707 -16.05 -23.23 -20.52
N GLY A 708 -15.17 -23.33 -21.52
CA GLY A 708 -15.55 -23.70 -22.88
C GLY A 708 -16.44 -22.66 -23.59
N ASP A 709 -16.55 -21.44 -23.06
CA ASP A 709 -17.34 -20.35 -23.65
C ASP A 709 -16.56 -19.68 -24.80
N PHE A 710 -16.70 -20.23 -26.01
CA PHE A 710 -16.12 -19.66 -27.22
C PHE A 710 -16.83 -18.40 -27.71
N ASP A 711 -18.11 -18.23 -27.34
CA ASP A 711 -18.94 -17.13 -27.81
C ASP A 711 -18.42 -15.77 -27.30
N ILE A 712 -17.57 -15.77 -26.26
CA ILE A 712 -16.83 -14.58 -25.83
C ILE A 712 -16.02 -13.93 -26.96
N LEU A 713 -15.49 -14.72 -27.90
CA LEU A 713 -14.72 -14.18 -29.03
C LEU A 713 -15.58 -13.36 -29.99
N GLU A 714 -16.88 -13.65 -30.06
CA GLU A 714 -17.86 -12.94 -30.88
C GLU A 714 -18.52 -11.77 -30.12
N ALA A 715 -18.19 -11.58 -28.83
CA ALA A 715 -18.69 -10.45 -28.07
C ALA A 715 -18.16 -9.14 -28.67
N SER A 716 -19.07 -8.21 -28.96
CA SER A 716 -18.74 -6.91 -29.53
C SER A 716 -18.43 -5.89 -28.44
N VAL A 717 -17.25 -5.29 -28.50
CA VAL A 717 -16.80 -4.22 -27.58
C VAL A 717 -16.12 -3.10 -28.38
N PRO A 718 -16.17 -1.84 -27.90
CA PRO A 718 -15.45 -0.73 -28.52
C PRO A 718 -13.95 -0.77 -28.18
N TYR A 719 -13.18 0.12 -28.78
CA TYR A 719 -11.80 0.42 -28.40
C TYR A 719 -11.73 1.74 -27.61
N PHE A 720 -10.54 2.05 -27.11
CA PHE A 720 -10.17 3.39 -26.65
C PHE A 720 -9.33 4.10 -27.70
N ASP A 721 -9.66 5.35 -28.02
CA ASP A 721 -8.85 6.20 -28.88
C ASP A 721 -7.89 7.04 -28.03
N LYS A 722 -6.59 6.72 -28.09
CA LYS A 722 -5.58 7.42 -27.27
C LYS A 722 -5.28 8.85 -27.73
N ILE A 723 -5.72 9.25 -28.93
CA ILE A 723 -5.57 10.60 -29.47
C ILE A 723 -6.71 11.49 -29.00
N THR A 724 -7.96 11.03 -29.14
CA THR A 724 -9.14 11.80 -28.67
C THR A 724 -9.40 11.62 -27.18
N LYS A 725 -8.82 10.58 -26.55
CA LYS A 725 -9.03 10.15 -25.16
C LYS A 725 -10.49 9.77 -24.88
N GLU A 726 -11.13 9.11 -25.85
CA GLU A 726 -12.53 8.67 -25.78
C GLU A 726 -12.70 7.21 -26.19
N ILE A 727 -13.79 6.59 -25.75
CA ILE A 727 -14.22 5.28 -26.26
C ILE A 727 -14.78 5.44 -27.67
N THR A 728 -14.41 4.52 -28.58
CA THR A 728 -14.85 4.57 -29.98
C THR A 728 -16.35 4.30 -30.10
N GLN A 729 -16.99 4.93 -31.10
CA GLN A 729 -18.41 4.68 -31.41
C GLN A 729 -18.62 3.32 -32.08
N GLU A 730 -17.66 2.89 -32.89
CA GLU A 730 -17.66 1.58 -33.52
C GLU A 730 -17.12 0.54 -32.55
N SER A 731 -17.69 -0.66 -32.62
CA SER A 731 -17.29 -1.83 -31.82
C SER A 731 -16.90 -2.96 -32.76
N GLU A 732 -15.90 -3.74 -32.37
CA GLU A 732 -15.45 -4.94 -33.08
C GLU A 732 -15.58 -6.16 -32.16
N THR A 733 -15.40 -7.35 -32.71
CA THR A 733 -15.45 -8.58 -31.89
C THR A 733 -14.18 -8.72 -31.06
N ILE A 734 -14.23 -9.39 -29.91
CA ILE A 734 -13.01 -9.72 -29.15
C ILE A 734 -11.99 -10.47 -30.02
N ARG A 735 -12.46 -11.25 -31.01
CA ARG A 735 -11.60 -11.88 -32.02
C ARG A 735 -10.79 -10.86 -32.84
N ASP A 736 -11.41 -9.77 -33.28
CA ASP A 736 -10.72 -8.69 -34.01
C ASP A 736 -9.70 -7.98 -33.12
N HIS A 737 -10.10 -7.70 -31.87
CA HIS A 737 -9.22 -7.13 -30.85
C HIS A 737 -7.98 -8.01 -30.59
N VAL A 738 -8.16 -9.33 -30.46
CA VAL A 738 -7.05 -10.30 -30.31
C VAL A 738 -6.20 -10.35 -31.58
N THR A 739 -6.80 -10.27 -32.77
CA THR A 739 -6.04 -10.22 -34.02
C THR A 739 -5.11 -9.00 -34.05
N LYS A 740 -5.60 -7.84 -33.62
CA LYS A 740 -4.82 -6.60 -33.48
C LYS A 740 -3.70 -6.73 -32.46
N GLN A 741 -4.00 -7.34 -31.30
CA GLN A 741 -3.04 -7.63 -30.24
C GLN A 741 -1.90 -8.55 -30.73
N LEU A 742 -2.23 -9.64 -31.45
CA LEU A 742 -1.24 -10.55 -32.02
C LEU A 742 -0.40 -9.86 -33.10
N ASN A 743 -0.99 -8.98 -33.90
CA ASN A 743 -0.24 -8.15 -34.85
C ASN A 743 0.74 -7.25 -34.10
N TYR A 744 0.33 -6.55 -33.03
CA TYR A 744 1.24 -5.72 -32.26
C TYR A 744 2.44 -6.50 -31.73
N ILE A 745 2.20 -7.67 -31.11
CA ILE A 745 3.26 -8.54 -30.56
C ILE A 745 4.28 -8.90 -31.66
N GLN A 746 3.80 -9.29 -32.84
CA GLN A 746 4.67 -9.67 -33.96
C GLN A 746 5.50 -8.49 -34.52
N HIS A 747 4.93 -7.28 -34.57
CA HIS A 747 5.66 -6.09 -35.02
C HIS A 747 6.72 -5.61 -34.02
N HIS A 748 6.68 -6.07 -32.77
CA HIS A 748 7.58 -5.67 -31.68
C HIS A 748 8.52 -6.79 -31.25
N PHE A 749 8.79 -7.76 -32.11
CA PHE A 749 9.89 -8.70 -31.90
C PHE A 749 11.26 -8.05 -32.17
N LEU A 750 12.30 -8.58 -31.51
CA LEU A 750 13.68 -8.13 -31.70
C LEU A 750 14.21 -8.56 -33.07
N GLY A 751 14.50 -7.60 -33.94
CA GLY A 751 15.11 -7.84 -35.25
C GLY A 751 14.37 -8.91 -36.06
N ASN A 752 15.11 -9.91 -36.53
CA ASN A 752 14.57 -11.05 -37.29
C ASN A 752 14.23 -12.29 -36.42
N THR A 753 13.96 -12.08 -35.12
CA THR A 753 13.61 -13.14 -34.17
C THR A 753 12.11 -13.12 -33.82
N PHE A 754 11.67 -14.08 -33.01
CA PHE A 754 10.36 -14.14 -32.38
C PHE A 754 10.41 -13.76 -30.89
N LEU A 755 11.44 -13.03 -30.45
CA LEU A 755 11.62 -12.63 -29.05
C LEU A 755 10.95 -11.28 -28.81
N SER A 756 9.96 -11.23 -27.92
CA SER A 756 9.30 -9.97 -27.53
C SER A 756 10.33 -8.97 -26.99
N SER A 757 10.40 -7.78 -27.60
CA SER A 757 11.21 -6.70 -27.08
C SER A 757 10.78 -6.29 -25.68
N TYR A 758 11.73 -5.81 -24.88
CA TYR A 758 11.50 -5.43 -23.50
C TYR A 758 10.60 -4.18 -23.39
N GLY A 759 10.77 -3.23 -24.31
CA GLY A 759 10.05 -1.96 -24.24
C GLY A 759 10.35 -1.23 -22.93
N ASP A 760 9.31 -0.71 -22.28
CA ASP A 760 9.47 0.06 -21.04
C ASP A 760 9.69 -0.80 -19.78
N GLY A 761 9.62 -2.12 -19.86
CA GLY A 761 9.83 -2.99 -18.71
C GLY A 761 9.16 -4.35 -18.83
N ASP A 762 9.33 -5.18 -17.79
CA ASP A 762 8.50 -6.35 -17.54
C ASP A 762 7.71 -6.18 -16.21
N TRP A 763 7.33 -7.29 -15.58
CA TRP A 763 6.59 -7.30 -14.32
C TRP A 763 7.32 -6.60 -13.16
N ASP A 764 8.67 -6.67 -13.12
CA ASP A 764 9.42 -5.94 -12.10
C ASP A 764 9.55 -4.48 -12.53
N ASP A 765 8.63 -3.66 -12.03
CA ASP A 765 8.54 -2.28 -12.46
C ASP A 765 9.81 -1.47 -12.09
N THR A 766 10.71 -1.99 -11.25
CA THR A 766 11.94 -1.30 -10.85
C THR A 766 13.10 -1.45 -11.84
N LEU A 767 13.04 -2.48 -12.69
CA LEU A 767 14.08 -2.83 -13.68
C LEU A 767 13.83 -2.18 -15.05
N GLN A 768 13.14 -1.04 -15.08
CA GLN A 768 12.98 -0.25 -16.30
C GLN A 768 14.36 0.09 -16.90
N PRO A 769 14.52 0.00 -18.23
CA PRO A 769 15.81 0.21 -18.86
C PRO A 769 16.23 1.68 -18.73
N HIS A 770 17.48 1.94 -18.36
CA HIS A 770 17.98 3.29 -18.18
C HIS A 770 18.06 4.09 -19.49
N ASN A 771 18.32 3.44 -20.63
CA ASN A 771 18.53 4.09 -21.92
C ASN A 771 17.70 3.48 -23.08
N GLN A 772 17.65 4.21 -24.20
CA GLN A 772 16.84 3.84 -25.37
C GLN A 772 17.30 2.57 -26.09
N SER A 773 18.61 2.25 -26.11
CA SER A 773 19.07 1.01 -26.74
C SER A 773 18.65 -0.21 -25.92
N LEU A 774 18.72 -0.15 -24.59
CA LEU A 774 18.18 -1.21 -23.74
C LEU A 774 16.67 -1.38 -23.92
N LYS A 775 15.91 -0.28 -24.06
CA LYS A 775 14.46 -0.34 -24.36
C LYS A 775 14.16 -1.08 -25.66
N LYS A 776 14.93 -0.81 -26.72
CA LYS A 776 14.70 -1.31 -28.07
C LYS A 776 15.24 -2.73 -28.31
N ASP A 777 16.44 -3.00 -27.82
CA ASP A 777 17.26 -4.14 -28.26
C ASP A 777 17.44 -5.21 -27.15
N MET A 778 16.77 -5.06 -26.00
CA MET A 778 16.73 -6.05 -24.92
C MET A 778 15.43 -6.87 -24.97
N ALA A 779 15.47 -8.11 -24.50
CA ALA A 779 14.28 -8.91 -24.22
C ALA A 779 14.39 -9.59 -22.84
N SER A 780 13.27 -9.62 -22.12
CA SER A 780 13.14 -10.34 -20.86
C SER A 780 12.85 -11.82 -21.14
N SER A 781 13.69 -12.70 -20.63
CA SER A 781 13.49 -14.15 -20.72
C SER A 781 12.16 -14.57 -20.08
N TRP A 782 11.69 -13.82 -19.07
CA TRP A 782 10.39 -14.05 -18.44
C TRP A 782 9.23 -13.66 -19.36
N THR A 783 9.28 -12.49 -20.00
CA THR A 783 8.22 -12.04 -20.93
C THR A 783 8.10 -12.99 -22.11
N ILE A 784 9.20 -13.48 -22.67
CA ILE A 784 9.20 -14.47 -23.75
C ILE A 784 8.48 -15.76 -23.32
N ALA A 785 8.81 -16.28 -22.13
CA ALA A 785 8.18 -17.49 -21.60
C ALA A 785 6.68 -17.29 -21.27
N LEU A 786 6.29 -16.08 -20.83
CA LEU A 786 4.89 -15.71 -20.62
C LEU A 786 4.13 -15.66 -21.96
N THR A 787 4.68 -15.00 -22.99
CA THR A 787 4.07 -14.94 -24.32
C THR A 787 3.88 -16.34 -24.91
N TYR A 788 4.89 -17.21 -24.79
CA TYR A 788 4.79 -18.61 -25.19
C TYR A 788 3.63 -19.34 -24.47
N GLN A 789 3.59 -19.25 -23.14
CA GLN A 789 2.55 -19.90 -22.33
C GLN A 789 1.15 -19.45 -22.77
N THR A 790 0.96 -18.13 -22.91
CA THR A 790 -0.31 -17.53 -23.27
C THR A 790 -0.79 -17.98 -24.64
N LEU A 791 0.07 -17.95 -25.67
CA LEU A 791 -0.30 -18.39 -27.02
C LEU A 791 -0.57 -19.89 -27.08
N GLN A 792 0.19 -20.71 -26.36
CA GLN A 792 -0.04 -22.15 -26.29
C GLN A 792 -1.40 -22.48 -25.64
N LYS A 793 -1.72 -21.81 -24.53
CA LYS A 793 -3.03 -21.92 -23.87
C LYS A 793 -4.16 -21.46 -24.78
N PHE A 794 -4.02 -20.30 -25.42
CA PHE A 794 -5.04 -19.77 -26.33
C PHE A 794 -5.28 -20.71 -27.52
N ALA A 795 -4.21 -21.20 -28.17
CA ALA A 795 -4.32 -22.14 -29.27
C ALA A 795 -5.03 -23.45 -28.88
N LYS A 796 -4.73 -24.00 -27.69
CA LYS A 796 -5.43 -25.16 -27.12
C LYS A 796 -6.89 -24.85 -26.82
N GLY A 797 -7.15 -23.64 -26.34
CA GLY A 797 -8.47 -23.10 -26.04
C GLY A 797 -9.39 -23.18 -27.24
N LEU A 798 -8.98 -22.68 -28.42
CA LEU A 798 -9.72 -22.54 -29.70
C LEU A 798 -10.30 -23.83 -30.35
N LYS A 799 -10.69 -24.87 -29.58
CA LYS A 799 -11.17 -26.17 -30.09
C LYS A 799 -12.18 -26.02 -31.25
N ASN A 800 -11.97 -26.82 -32.31
CA ASN A 800 -12.61 -26.82 -33.64
C ASN A 800 -11.92 -25.90 -34.67
N ASN A 801 -11.02 -26.50 -35.44
CA ASN A 801 -10.17 -25.91 -36.48
C ASN A 801 -10.96 -25.46 -37.74
N GLN A 802 -12.07 -24.74 -37.60
CA GLN A 802 -12.94 -24.41 -38.74
C GLN A 802 -12.35 -23.32 -39.66
N ASP A 803 -11.37 -22.54 -39.19
CA ASP A 803 -10.80 -21.39 -39.91
C ASP A 803 -9.26 -21.30 -39.91
N GLY A 804 -8.55 -22.24 -39.25
CA GLY A 804 -7.08 -22.28 -39.22
C GLY A 804 -6.40 -21.38 -38.18
N TRP A 805 -7.16 -20.57 -37.41
CA TRP A 805 -6.58 -19.59 -36.48
C TRP A 805 -5.80 -20.23 -35.33
N SER A 806 -6.28 -21.36 -34.81
CA SER A 806 -5.56 -22.15 -33.80
C SER A 806 -4.18 -22.61 -34.29
N ASP A 807 -4.07 -23.04 -35.56
CA ASP A 807 -2.81 -23.49 -36.15
C ASP A 807 -1.81 -22.33 -36.33
N GLU A 808 -2.30 -21.14 -36.70
CA GLU A 808 -1.48 -19.92 -36.81
C GLU A 808 -0.90 -19.51 -35.45
N VAL A 809 -1.74 -19.42 -34.42
CA VAL A 809 -1.31 -19.09 -33.05
C VAL A 809 -0.35 -20.15 -32.52
N ARG A 810 -0.63 -21.44 -32.76
CA ARG A 810 0.28 -22.53 -32.36
C ARG A 810 1.63 -22.40 -33.04
N LYS A 811 1.68 -22.16 -34.35
CA LYS A 811 2.93 -21.98 -35.10
C LYS A 811 3.73 -20.78 -34.59
N LEU A 812 3.07 -19.68 -34.24
CA LEU A 812 3.73 -18.53 -33.60
C LEU A 812 4.37 -18.94 -32.26
N SER A 813 3.65 -19.67 -31.41
CA SER A 813 4.19 -20.16 -30.14
C SER A 813 5.37 -21.12 -30.33
N GLU A 814 5.34 -21.98 -31.36
CA GLU A 814 6.43 -22.90 -31.69
C GLU A 814 7.70 -22.15 -32.14
N ASN A 815 7.55 -21.09 -32.93
CA ASN A 815 8.65 -20.22 -33.35
C ASN A 815 9.27 -19.49 -32.15
N ILE A 816 8.46 -18.96 -31.23
CA ILE A 816 8.94 -18.35 -29.98
C ILE A 816 9.73 -19.38 -29.17
N ALA A 817 9.22 -20.61 -29.03
CA ALA A 817 9.91 -21.68 -28.31
C ALA A 817 11.23 -22.11 -28.98
N ALA A 818 11.30 -22.09 -30.31
CA ALA A 818 12.52 -22.36 -31.06
C ALA A 818 13.59 -21.28 -30.80
N ASP A 819 13.20 -20.01 -30.85
CA ASP A 819 14.11 -18.89 -30.59
C ASP A 819 14.52 -18.80 -29.11
N PHE A 820 13.61 -19.10 -28.17
CA PHE A 820 13.97 -19.22 -26.76
C PHE A 820 15.05 -20.30 -26.56
N ARG A 821 14.89 -21.47 -27.19
CA ARG A 821 15.92 -22.54 -27.11
C ARG A 821 17.24 -22.14 -27.72
N LYS A 822 17.22 -21.39 -28.82
CA LYS A 822 18.42 -20.94 -29.53
C LYS A 822 19.18 -19.85 -28.74
N TYR A 823 18.47 -18.81 -28.30
CA TYR A 823 19.09 -17.58 -27.80
C TYR A 823 19.10 -17.46 -26.27
N VAL A 824 18.17 -18.12 -25.57
CA VAL A 824 17.99 -17.97 -24.12
C VAL A 824 18.45 -19.21 -23.36
N SER A 825 17.90 -20.38 -23.69
CA SER A 825 18.12 -21.62 -22.91
C SER A 825 19.19 -22.55 -23.47
N SER A 826 20.06 -22.07 -24.36
CA SER A 826 21.24 -22.80 -24.84
C SER A 826 22.36 -22.89 -23.78
N ASN A 827 22.16 -22.22 -22.64
CA ASN A 827 23.09 -22.12 -21.52
C ASN A 827 22.72 -23.08 -20.38
N GLU A 828 23.66 -23.31 -19.46
CA GLU A 828 23.37 -24.04 -18.22
C GLU A 828 22.25 -23.38 -17.40
N VAL A 829 22.17 -22.05 -17.42
CA VAL A 829 21.27 -21.21 -16.63
C VAL A 829 20.60 -20.21 -17.55
N VAL A 830 19.29 -20.04 -17.43
CA VAL A 830 18.58 -19.01 -18.20
C VAL A 830 18.96 -17.61 -17.70
N PRO A 831 19.41 -16.69 -18.58
CA PRO A 831 19.71 -15.31 -18.19
C PRO A 831 18.43 -14.55 -17.83
N GLY A 832 18.55 -13.54 -16.97
CA GLY A 832 17.45 -12.62 -16.68
C GLY A 832 16.96 -11.88 -17.92
N PHE A 833 17.91 -11.40 -18.73
CA PHE A 833 17.65 -10.71 -19.99
C PHE A 833 18.69 -11.11 -21.05
N ILE A 834 18.30 -10.94 -22.31
CA ILE A 834 19.20 -10.96 -23.45
C ILE A 834 19.21 -9.57 -24.08
N TYR A 835 20.38 -9.05 -24.41
CA TYR A 835 20.58 -7.78 -25.11
C TYR A 835 21.26 -8.04 -26.44
N MET A 836 20.66 -7.56 -27.53
CA MET A 836 21.08 -7.79 -28.91
C MET A 836 21.44 -6.47 -29.60
N PRO A 837 22.62 -5.87 -29.32
CA PRO A 837 23.01 -4.59 -29.91
C PRO A 837 23.17 -4.67 -31.45
N SER A 838 23.36 -5.87 -31.99
CA SER A 838 23.34 -6.18 -33.41
C SER A 838 22.83 -7.62 -33.64
N GLU A 839 22.50 -7.99 -34.88
CA GLU A 839 21.96 -9.33 -35.20
C GLU A 839 22.90 -10.49 -34.86
N ASP A 840 24.22 -10.24 -34.82
CA ASP A 840 25.25 -11.24 -34.59
C ASP A 840 25.77 -11.25 -33.13
N GLU A 841 25.35 -10.29 -32.30
CA GLU A 841 25.85 -10.12 -30.93
C GLU A 841 24.74 -10.35 -29.90
N ILE A 842 25.01 -11.22 -28.92
CA ILE A 842 24.08 -11.55 -27.84
C ILE A 842 24.81 -11.41 -26.51
N VAL A 843 24.34 -10.47 -25.69
CA VAL A 843 24.85 -10.21 -24.35
C VAL A 843 23.83 -10.75 -23.33
N LYS A 844 24.31 -11.55 -22.38
CA LYS A 844 23.49 -12.07 -21.28
C LYS A 844 23.58 -11.11 -20.10
N MET A 845 22.43 -10.69 -19.57
CA MET A 845 22.37 -9.83 -18.39
C MET A 845 21.65 -10.54 -17.25
N VAL A 846 22.04 -10.25 -16.01
CA VAL A 846 21.58 -10.94 -14.81
C VAL A 846 21.78 -12.46 -14.97
N HIS A 847 23.04 -12.84 -15.13
CA HIS A 847 23.52 -14.18 -15.47
C HIS A 847 24.90 -14.39 -14.84
N PRO A 848 25.37 -15.63 -14.56
CA PRO A 848 26.69 -15.83 -13.94
C PRO A 848 27.89 -15.27 -14.73
N GLU A 849 27.73 -15.07 -16.05
CA GLU A 849 28.72 -14.44 -16.93
C GLU A 849 28.64 -12.89 -16.94
N ASP A 850 27.61 -12.30 -16.35
CA ASP A 850 27.39 -10.85 -16.34
C ASP A 850 28.24 -10.16 -15.26
N THR A 851 29.35 -9.57 -15.68
CA THR A 851 30.20 -8.75 -14.81
C THR A 851 29.75 -7.30 -14.69
N THR A 852 28.74 -6.87 -15.45
CA THR A 852 28.29 -5.47 -15.48
C THR A 852 27.32 -5.15 -14.36
N THR A 853 26.29 -5.98 -14.17
CA THR A 853 25.36 -5.85 -13.04
C THR A 853 25.90 -6.53 -11.79
N GLY A 854 26.71 -7.58 -11.97
CA GLY A 854 27.20 -8.45 -10.91
C GLY A 854 26.14 -9.38 -10.31
N ILE A 855 24.91 -9.37 -10.85
CA ILE A 855 23.79 -10.22 -10.42
C ILE A 855 23.79 -11.49 -11.27
N GLN A 856 23.68 -12.64 -10.62
CA GLN A 856 23.93 -13.93 -11.29
C GLN A 856 22.65 -14.69 -11.62
N TYR A 857 21.62 -14.54 -10.80
CA TYR A 857 20.39 -15.33 -10.92
C TYR A 857 19.17 -14.44 -10.75
N ARG A 858 18.16 -14.66 -11.60
CA ARG A 858 16.84 -14.04 -11.54
C ARG A 858 15.77 -15.12 -11.39
N LEU A 859 14.87 -14.98 -10.43
CA LEU A 859 13.82 -15.94 -10.12
C LEU A 859 12.81 -16.08 -11.27
N LEU A 860 12.35 -14.94 -11.79
CA LEU A 860 11.19 -14.85 -12.70
C LEU A 860 11.32 -15.76 -13.94
N PRO A 861 12.41 -15.73 -14.73
CA PRO A 861 12.53 -16.61 -15.89
C PRO A 861 12.53 -18.09 -15.53
N MET A 862 13.10 -18.46 -14.37
CA MET A 862 13.18 -19.85 -13.93
C MET A 862 11.79 -20.40 -13.62
N ILE A 863 11.02 -19.69 -12.79
CA ILE A 863 9.68 -20.13 -12.41
C ILE A 863 8.72 -20.10 -13.60
N ARG A 864 8.81 -19.09 -14.48
CA ARG A 864 7.95 -19.05 -15.68
C ARG A 864 8.33 -20.12 -16.69
N GLY A 865 9.62 -20.47 -16.82
CA GLY A 865 10.08 -21.60 -17.63
C GLY A 865 9.50 -22.94 -17.17
N MET A 866 9.38 -23.14 -15.85
CA MET A 866 8.71 -24.31 -15.26
C MET A 866 7.19 -24.28 -15.51
N ILE A 867 6.53 -23.16 -15.21
CA ILE A 867 5.07 -23.01 -15.34
C ILE A 867 4.60 -23.19 -16.79
N SER A 868 5.35 -22.62 -17.74
CA SER A 868 5.00 -22.62 -19.17
C SER A 868 5.27 -23.95 -19.87
N GLU A 869 5.87 -24.93 -19.19
CA GLU A 869 6.35 -26.19 -19.78
C GLU A 869 7.43 -26.02 -20.87
N LEU A 870 8.07 -24.85 -20.92
CA LEU A 870 9.11 -24.57 -21.92
C LEU A 870 10.43 -25.28 -21.60
N PHE A 871 10.67 -25.56 -20.31
CA PHE A 871 11.85 -26.29 -19.83
C PHE A 871 11.70 -27.80 -20.00
N THR A 872 12.80 -28.47 -20.32
CA THR A 872 12.93 -29.91 -20.16
C THR A 872 12.96 -30.28 -18.67
N LYS A 873 12.71 -31.54 -18.33
CA LYS A 873 12.82 -32.03 -16.94
C LYS A 873 14.21 -31.77 -16.34
N GLU A 874 15.27 -31.98 -17.11
CA GLU A 874 16.65 -31.68 -16.68
C GLU A 874 16.85 -30.19 -16.36
N GLN A 875 16.33 -29.30 -17.21
CA GLN A 875 16.36 -27.86 -16.94
C GLN A 875 15.56 -27.50 -15.69
N VAL A 876 14.40 -28.12 -15.46
CA VAL A 876 13.62 -27.92 -14.23
C VAL A 876 14.43 -28.29 -12.99
N ASP A 877 15.01 -29.50 -12.96
CA ASP A 877 15.71 -30.01 -11.78
C ASP A 877 16.90 -29.10 -11.42
N LYS A 878 17.65 -28.67 -12.43
CA LYS A 878 18.77 -27.75 -12.25
C LYS A 878 18.37 -26.36 -11.76
N HIS A 879 17.33 -25.77 -12.35
CA HIS A 879 16.89 -24.44 -11.93
C HIS A 879 16.23 -24.49 -10.54
N TYR A 880 15.57 -25.60 -10.17
CA TYR A 880 15.12 -25.82 -8.80
C TYR A 880 16.29 -25.82 -7.83
N GLU A 881 17.38 -26.55 -8.10
CA GLU A 881 18.60 -26.52 -7.27
C GLU A 881 19.19 -25.11 -7.14
N ILE A 882 19.22 -24.33 -8.22
CA ILE A 882 19.69 -22.94 -8.20
C ILE A 882 18.80 -22.08 -7.30
N ILE A 883 17.47 -22.17 -7.43
CA ILE A 883 16.53 -21.43 -6.58
C ILE A 883 16.78 -21.78 -5.11
N GLN A 884 16.80 -23.07 -4.77
CA GLN A 884 17.04 -23.52 -3.40
C GLN A 884 18.38 -23.05 -2.85
N LYS A 885 19.42 -23.10 -3.67
CA LYS A 885 20.77 -22.76 -3.23
C LYS A 885 21.02 -21.26 -3.14
N HIS A 886 20.44 -20.45 -4.02
CA HIS A 886 20.85 -19.05 -4.20
C HIS A 886 19.75 -18.02 -3.93
N LEU A 887 18.49 -18.41 -3.97
CA LEU A 887 17.35 -17.48 -3.88
C LEU A 887 16.43 -17.77 -2.71
N ASN A 888 16.38 -19.01 -2.21
CA ASN A 888 15.55 -19.38 -1.07
C ASN A 888 16.15 -18.84 0.24
N THR A 889 15.34 -18.11 1.01
CA THR A 889 15.68 -17.51 2.30
C THR A 889 14.58 -17.84 3.32
N PRO A 890 14.81 -17.71 4.65
CA PRO A 890 13.83 -18.13 5.66
C PRO A 890 12.46 -17.48 5.51
N ASP A 891 12.42 -16.25 5.03
CA ASP A 891 11.21 -15.47 4.78
C ASP A 891 10.66 -15.61 3.35
N GLY A 892 11.25 -16.48 2.52
CA GLY A 892 10.77 -16.84 1.18
C GLY A 892 11.81 -16.67 0.07
N VAL A 893 11.45 -17.01 -1.17
CA VAL A 893 12.34 -16.84 -2.32
C VAL A 893 12.52 -15.37 -2.75
N ARG A 894 13.76 -15.00 -3.07
CA ARG A 894 14.15 -13.66 -3.54
C ARG A 894 14.14 -13.57 -5.07
N LEU A 895 13.80 -12.40 -5.62
CA LEU A 895 13.78 -12.07 -7.04
C LEU A 895 15.16 -12.24 -7.70
N MET A 896 16.22 -11.93 -6.96
CA MET A 896 17.61 -12.01 -7.39
C MET A 896 18.49 -12.48 -6.23
N ASN A 897 19.69 -13.00 -6.53
CA ASN A 897 20.61 -13.51 -5.51
C ASN A 897 21.39 -12.41 -4.76
N ARG A 898 21.24 -11.16 -5.18
CA ARG A 898 21.79 -9.96 -4.54
C ARG A 898 21.09 -8.72 -5.08
N PRO A 899 21.07 -7.60 -4.33
CA PRO A 899 20.46 -6.36 -4.78
C PRO A 899 21.21 -5.74 -5.97
N ALA A 900 20.50 -4.89 -6.73
CA ALA A 900 21.12 -4.02 -7.71
C ALA A 900 22.17 -3.12 -7.04
N THR A 901 23.21 -2.76 -7.78
CA THR A 901 24.28 -1.93 -7.24
C THR A 901 23.77 -0.51 -7.01
N TYR A 902 23.88 0.00 -5.78
CA TYR A 902 23.51 1.37 -5.44
C TYR A 902 24.75 2.27 -5.38
N ARG A 903 24.67 3.45 -6.00
CA ARG A 903 25.75 4.45 -6.07
C ARG A 903 25.22 5.86 -5.87
N GLY A 904 24.66 6.12 -4.69
CA GLY A 904 24.06 7.42 -4.35
C GLY A 904 22.90 7.80 -5.28
N GLY A 905 22.16 6.79 -5.76
CA GLY A 905 20.95 6.99 -6.56
C GLY A 905 21.13 7.31 -8.04
N VAL A 906 22.34 7.16 -8.59
CA VAL A 906 22.61 7.36 -10.01
C VAL A 906 22.42 6.04 -10.78
N SER A 907 21.53 6.05 -11.77
CA SER A 907 21.24 4.91 -12.63
C SER A 907 22.30 4.69 -13.71
N HIS A 908 22.68 3.44 -13.93
CA HIS A 908 23.56 2.98 -15.00
C HIS A 908 22.86 1.96 -15.91
N GLN A 909 22.23 0.92 -15.35
CA GLN A 909 21.54 -0.12 -16.12
C GLN A 909 20.03 -0.01 -15.97
N PHE A 910 19.58 0.08 -14.72
CA PHE A 910 18.16 0.15 -14.37
C PHE A 910 17.82 1.50 -13.72
N LYS A 911 16.58 1.95 -13.90
CA LYS A 911 16.08 3.18 -13.28
C LYS A 911 15.89 2.98 -11.76
N ARG A 912 14.69 2.59 -11.33
CA ARG A 912 14.28 2.67 -9.92
C ARG A 912 15.05 1.71 -9.01
N ALA A 913 15.48 0.54 -9.50
CA ALA A 913 16.30 -0.40 -8.73
C ALA A 913 17.66 0.19 -8.27
N GLU A 914 18.19 1.17 -9.01
CA GLU A 914 19.44 1.87 -8.68
C GLU A 914 19.20 3.26 -8.06
N GLN A 915 17.96 3.76 -8.07
CA GLN A 915 17.54 5.04 -7.49
C GLN A 915 16.95 4.92 -6.08
N ALA A 916 16.30 3.82 -5.74
CA ALA A 916 15.66 3.68 -4.42
C ALA A 916 16.73 3.66 -3.31
N ALA A 917 16.64 4.61 -2.39
CA ALA A 917 17.52 4.72 -1.23
C ALA A 917 17.03 3.83 -0.08
N ASN A 918 15.72 3.64 0.04
CA ASN A 918 15.10 2.65 0.92
C ASN A 918 15.34 1.21 0.42
N PHE A 919 15.57 0.28 1.33
CA PHE A 919 15.67 -1.16 1.04
C PHE A 919 14.35 -1.87 1.36
N GLY A 920 13.33 -1.62 0.53
CA GLY A 920 12.04 -2.30 0.64
C GLY A 920 11.33 -2.48 -0.70
N ARG A 921 10.08 -2.93 -0.67
CA ARG A 921 9.29 -3.24 -1.88
C ARG A 921 10.02 -4.26 -2.79
N GLU A 922 10.01 -4.07 -4.11
CA GLU A 922 10.74 -4.94 -5.05
C GLU A 922 12.27 -4.88 -4.83
N ILE A 923 12.79 -3.76 -4.30
CA ILE A 923 14.22 -3.55 -4.04
C ILE A 923 14.73 -4.44 -2.89
N GLY A 924 13.86 -4.76 -1.92
CA GLY A 924 14.12 -5.75 -0.86
C GLY A 924 14.25 -7.19 -1.38
N LEU A 925 13.90 -7.42 -2.66
CA LEU A 925 13.96 -8.68 -3.41
C LEU A 925 13.00 -9.77 -2.96
N MET A 926 12.41 -9.73 -1.77
CA MET A 926 11.30 -10.62 -1.42
C MET A 926 9.98 -9.88 -1.69
N TYR A 927 9.51 -9.93 -2.93
CA TYR A 927 8.18 -9.45 -3.28
C TYR A 927 7.21 -10.62 -3.28
N VAL A 928 6.21 -10.57 -2.40
CA VAL A 928 5.35 -11.71 -2.06
C VAL A 928 4.61 -12.26 -3.28
N HIS A 929 4.22 -11.39 -4.22
CA HIS A 929 3.61 -11.83 -5.47
C HIS A 929 4.52 -12.81 -6.26
N ALA A 930 5.82 -12.53 -6.38
CA ALA A 930 6.74 -13.42 -7.09
C ALA A 930 6.95 -14.73 -6.31
N HIS A 931 6.92 -14.69 -4.98
CA HIS A 931 6.91 -15.88 -4.13
C HIS A 931 5.68 -16.76 -4.40
N ILE A 932 4.50 -16.15 -4.58
CA ILE A 932 3.28 -16.91 -4.93
C ILE A 932 3.42 -17.59 -6.30
N ARG A 933 4.09 -16.94 -7.27
CA ARG A 933 4.41 -17.57 -8.56
C ARG A 933 5.46 -18.68 -8.43
N TYR A 934 6.37 -18.60 -7.45
CA TYR A 934 7.22 -19.74 -7.11
C TYR A 934 6.40 -20.93 -6.60
N ILE A 935 5.38 -20.70 -5.76
CA ILE A 935 4.45 -21.76 -5.32
C ILE A 935 3.73 -22.40 -6.52
N GLU A 936 3.27 -21.60 -7.49
CA GLU A 936 2.71 -22.08 -8.76
C GLU A 936 3.68 -23.03 -9.50
N ALA A 937 4.95 -22.63 -9.61
CA ALA A 937 5.99 -23.47 -10.23
C ALA A 937 6.24 -24.75 -9.43
N MET A 938 6.28 -24.69 -8.09
CA MET A 938 6.49 -25.86 -7.24
C MET A 938 5.34 -26.87 -7.34
N ALA A 939 4.10 -26.40 -7.48
CA ALA A 939 2.94 -27.25 -7.78
C ALA A 939 3.05 -27.91 -9.16
N LYS A 940 3.53 -27.16 -10.16
CA LYS A 940 3.74 -27.70 -11.51
C LYS A 940 4.74 -28.85 -11.52
N ILE A 941 5.85 -28.72 -10.78
CA ILE A 941 6.95 -29.70 -10.78
C ILE A 941 6.85 -30.75 -9.66
N GLY A 942 5.87 -30.65 -8.76
CA GLY A 942 5.57 -31.66 -7.74
C GLY A 942 6.43 -31.57 -6.48
N LYS A 943 6.60 -30.37 -5.91
CA LYS A 943 7.36 -30.15 -4.67
C LYS A 943 6.43 -29.76 -3.51
N PRO A 944 5.73 -30.73 -2.88
CA PRO A 944 4.68 -30.45 -1.89
C PRO A 944 5.20 -29.69 -0.67
N ASN A 945 6.38 -30.04 -0.15
CA ASN A 945 6.96 -29.34 1.01
C ASN A 945 7.18 -27.84 0.74
N GLU A 946 7.63 -27.50 -0.47
CA GLU A 946 7.89 -26.11 -0.87
C GLU A 946 6.60 -25.30 -1.00
N ILE A 947 5.54 -25.92 -1.52
CA ILE A 947 4.23 -25.28 -1.67
C ILE A 947 3.66 -24.89 -0.31
N TRP A 948 3.58 -25.86 0.59
CA TRP A 948 2.91 -25.66 1.87
C TRP A 948 3.74 -24.79 2.82
N LYS A 949 5.07 -24.99 2.87
CA LYS A 949 5.95 -24.05 3.57
C LYS A 949 5.87 -22.66 2.97
N GLY A 950 5.88 -22.53 1.64
CA GLY A 950 5.77 -21.24 0.95
C GLY A 950 4.47 -20.50 1.28
N LEU A 951 3.32 -21.18 1.22
CA LEU A 951 2.02 -20.62 1.58
C LEU A 951 1.97 -20.13 3.04
N GLU A 952 2.59 -20.86 3.97
CA GLU A 952 2.67 -20.47 5.38
C GLU A 952 3.67 -19.34 5.63
N THR A 953 4.81 -19.31 4.93
CA THR A 953 5.85 -18.29 5.08
C THR A 953 5.32 -16.88 4.77
N ILE A 954 4.37 -16.77 3.83
CA ILE A 954 3.75 -15.49 3.44
C ILE A 954 2.36 -15.28 4.05
N ASN A 955 2.00 -16.09 5.05
CA ASN A 955 0.76 -15.94 5.79
C ASN A 955 0.99 -15.05 7.03
N PRO A 956 0.27 -13.92 7.18
CA PRO A 956 0.50 -12.99 8.28
C PRO A 956 0.02 -13.50 9.65
N ILE A 957 -0.76 -14.59 9.69
CA ILE A 957 -1.30 -15.16 10.92
C ILE A 957 -0.19 -15.94 11.63
N ASN A 958 0.17 -15.48 12.83
CA ASN A 958 1.22 -16.08 13.66
C ASN A 958 2.53 -16.28 12.89
N ILE A 959 2.94 -15.27 12.11
CA ILE A 959 4.04 -15.37 11.14
C ILE A 959 5.36 -15.83 11.77
N GLN A 960 5.64 -15.43 13.01
CA GLN A 960 6.86 -15.81 13.74
C GLN A 960 6.95 -17.31 14.07
N GLN A 961 5.84 -18.05 14.01
CA GLN A 961 5.87 -19.52 14.13
C GLN A 961 6.47 -20.20 12.89
N VAL A 962 6.49 -19.50 11.75
CA VAL A 962 6.94 -20.02 10.46
C VAL A 962 8.26 -19.36 10.03
N VAL A 963 8.42 -18.08 10.33
CA VAL A 963 9.57 -17.23 10.00
C VAL A 963 10.08 -16.58 11.28
N GLU A 964 11.02 -17.25 11.96
CA GLU A 964 11.49 -16.88 13.31
C GLU A 964 12.09 -15.46 13.38
N ASN A 965 12.72 -14.99 12.31
CA ASN A 965 13.31 -13.67 12.21
C ASN A 965 12.34 -12.58 11.69
N ALA A 966 11.06 -12.88 11.50
CA ALA A 966 10.08 -11.87 11.09
C ALA A 966 9.73 -10.92 12.24
N GLU A 967 9.56 -9.64 11.91
CA GLU A 967 8.92 -8.64 12.78
C GLU A 967 7.39 -8.80 12.75
N LEU A 968 6.76 -8.35 13.86
CA LEU A 968 5.31 -8.31 14.01
C LEU A 968 4.65 -7.46 12.92
N ARG A 969 3.43 -7.84 12.54
CA ARG A 969 2.61 -7.12 11.54
C ARG A 969 1.12 -7.39 11.76
N GLN A 970 0.28 -6.62 11.09
CA GLN A 970 -1.17 -6.84 11.07
C GLN A 970 -1.49 -8.23 10.49
N SER A 971 -2.30 -9.02 11.19
CA SER A 971 -2.45 -10.46 10.91
C SER A 971 -3.59 -10.82 9.96
N ASN A 972 -4.46 -9.87 9.61
CA ASN A 972 -5.64 -10.09 8.76
C ASN A 972 -5.52 -9.42 7.38
N THR A 973 -4.32 -9.01 6.96
CA THR A 973 -4.09 -8.32 5.69
C THR A 973 -2.88 -8.86 4.96
N TYR A 974 -2.97 -8.92 3.63
CA TYR A 974 -1.82 -9.17 2.78
C TYR A 974 -0.74 -8.09 2.95
N PHE A 975 0.53 -8.51 2.93
CA PHE A 975 1.71 -7.64 2.87
C PHE A 975 2.47 -7.91 1.56
N SER A 976 2.92 -6.84 0.88
CA SER A 976 3.45 -6.93 -0.49
C SER A 976 4.91 -7.38 -0.58
N SER A 977 5.71 -7.11 0.45
CA SER A 977 7.13 -7.47 0.51
C SER A 977 7.55 -7.92 1.91
N SER A 978 8.67 -8.64 1.97
CA SER A 978 9.40 -8.96 3.20
C SER A 978 10.78 -8.32 3.14
N ASP A 979 10.93 -7.20 3.84
CA ASP A 979 12.05 -6.28 3.69
C ASP A 979 13.04 -6.51 4.83
N ALA A 980 14.29 -6.87 4.51
CA ALA A 980 15.31 -7.06 5.55
C ALA A 980 15.64 -5.72 6.20
N ASP A 981 15.76 -5.69 7.53
CA ASP A 981 15.91 -4.48 8.34
C ASP A 981 17.33 -3.89 8.27
N PHE A 982 17.76 -3.57 7.05
CA PHE A 982 18.96 -2.79 6.78
C PHE A 982 18.61 -1.31 6.77
N SER A 983 19.48 -0.48 7.34
CA SER A 983 19.22 0.95 7.45
C SER A 983 19.44 1.71 6.15
N ASN A 984 20.18 1.15 5.20
CA ASN A 984 20.37 1.73 3.86
C ASN A 984 20.88 0.69 2.85
N ARG A 985 20.95 1.08 1.58
CA ARG A 985 21.40 0.24 0.47
C ARG A 985 22.85 -0.24 0.59
N TYR A 986 23.75 0.54 1.19
CA TYR A 986 25.16 0.15 1.32
C TYR A 986 25.32 -1.03 2.29
N GLU A 987 24.63 -0.95 3.43
CA GLU A 987 24.57 -2.05 4.41
C GLU A 987 23.95 -3.30 3.77
N ALA A 988 22.83 -3.15 3.06
CA ALA A 988 22.17 -4.25 2.35
C ALA A 988 23.08 -4.90 1.30
N GLN A 989 23.89 -4.13 0.57
CA GLN A 989 24.83 -4.67 -0.42
C GLN A 989 25.99 -5.42 0.22
N GLU A 990 26.54 -4.93 1.34
CA GLU A 990 27.68 -5.54 2.03
C GLU A 990 27.26 -6.80 2.81
N GLN A 991 26.09 -6.77 3.44
CA GLN A 991 25.67 -7.78 4.42
C GLN A 991 24.49 -8.64 3.95
N PHE A 992 24.19 -8.66 2.63
CA PHE A 992 23.05 -9.41 2.09
C PHE A 992 23.04 -10.89 2.48
N ASP A 993 24.21 -11.50 2.70
CA ASP A 993 24.31 -12.91 3.12
C ASP A 993 23.65 -13.19 4.49
N LEU A 994 23.46 -12.17 5.36
CA LEU A 994 22.74 -12.31 6.63
C LEU A 994 21.26 -12.67 6.42
N VAL A 995 20.66 -12.18 5.32
CA VAL A 995 19.29 -12.50 4.93
C VAL A 995 19.13 -14.00 4.74
N LYS A 996 20.06 -14.61 3.99
CA LYS A 996 20.02 -16.05 3.70
C LYS A 996 20.20 -16.90 4.95
N LYS A 997 20.95 -16.40 5.94
CA LYS A 997 21.15 -17.06 7.24
C LYS A 997 19.97 -16.88 8.20
N GLY A 998 19.10 -15.89 7.96
CA GLY A 998 18.06 -15.51 8.92
C GLY A 998 18.59 -14.68 10.10
N ASP A 999 19.81 -14.14 9.99
CA ASP A 999 20.48 -13.41 11.07
C ASP A 999 20.06 -11.93 11.15
N VAL A 1000 19.34 -11.43 10.13
CA VAL A 1000 18.73 -10.09 10.11
C VAL A 1000 17.22 -10.20 10.21
N LYS A 1001 16.59 -9.27 10.93
CA LYS A 1001 15.14 -9.20 11.02
C LYS A 1001 14.51 -8.82 9.67
N VAL A 1002 13.26 -9.24 9.45
CA VAL A 1002 12.51 -8.92 8.23
C VAL A 1002 11.14 -8.32 8.54
N LYS A 1003 10.84 -7.17 7.94
CA LYS A 1003 9.63 -6.36 8.15
C LYS A 1003 8.62 -6.59 7.03
N GLY A 1004 7.34 -6.36 7.31
CA GLY A 1004 6.27 -6.43 6.30
C GLY A 1004 6.15 -5.11 5.52
N GLY A 1005 6.04 -5.21 4.19
CA GLY A 1005 5.81 -4.09 3.30
C GLY A 1005 4.37 -3.56 3.30
N TRP A 1006 4.01 -2.88 2.21
CA TRP A 1006 2.69 -2.25 2.01
C TRP A 1006 1.55 -3.26 1.97
N ARG A 1007 0.33 -2.81 2.30
CA ARG A 1007 -0.78 -3.70 2.63
C ARG A 1007 -2.00 -3.56 1.74
N ILE A 1008 -2.75 -4.66 1.66
CA ILE A 1008 -4.04 -4.84 0.97
C ILE A 1008 -3.97 -4.74 -0.56
N TYR A 1009 -3.53 -3.60 -1.11
CA TYR A 1009 -3.60 -3.32 -2.53
C TYR A 1009 -2.54 -4.09 -3.33
N SER A 1010 -2.93 -5.25 -3.86
CA SER A 1010 -2.09 -6.09 -4.71
C SER A 1010 -2.93 -7.15 -5.41
N SER A 1011 -2.43 -7.71 -6.51
CA SER A 1011 -2.96 -8.98 -7.03
C SER A 1011 -2.70 -10.17 -6.09
N GLY A 1012 -1.74 -10.05 -5.16
CA GLY A 1012 -1.28 -11.08 -4.24
C GLY A 1012 -2.37 -11.90 -3.55
N PRO A 1013 -3.37 -11.29 -2.87
CA PRO A 1013 -4.47 -12.01 -2.23
C PRO A 1013 -5.19 -12.96 -3.18
N GLY A 1014 -5.54 -12.49 -4.38
CA GLY A 1014 -6.28 -13.29 -5.35
C GLY A 1014 -5.45 -14.44 -5.94
N ILE A 1015 -4.19 -14.17 -6.29
CA ILE A 1015 -3.31 -15.22 -6.81
C ILE A 1015 -2.91 -16.24 -5.73
N TYR A 1016 -2.79 -15.84 -4.46
CA TYR A 1016 -2.58 -16.77 -3.33
C TYR A 1016 -3.71 -17.78 -3.25
N MET A 1017 -4.95 -17.29 -3.32
CA MET A 1017 -6.14 -18.16 -3.30
C MET A 1017 -6.20 -19.07 -4.52
N ASN A 1018 -5.86 -18.57 -5.71
CA ASN A 1018 -5.75 -19.43 -6.88
C ASN A 1018 -4.69 -20.53 -6.68
N GLN A 1019 -3.52 -20.22 -6.13
CA GLN A 1019 -2.51 -21.25 -5.87
C GLN A 1019 -2.95 -22.28 -4.82
N LEU A 1020 -3.60 -21.84 -3.74
CA LEU A 1020 -4.13 -22.75 -2.72
C LEU A 1020 -5.17 -23.71 -3.31
N VAL A 1021 -6.19 -23.19 -4.00
CA VAL A 1021 -7.31 -23.98 -4.54
C VAL A 1021 -6.89 -24.79 -5.75
N SER A 1022 -6.39 -24.11 -6.79
CA SER A 1022 -6.17 -24.70 -8.11
C SER A 1022 -4.95 -25.58 -8.17
N ASN A 1023 -3.89 -25.28 -7.40
CA ASN A 1023 -2.57 -25.89 -7.60
C ASN A 1023 -2.07 -26.71 -6.40
N ALA A 1024 -2.30 -26.26 -5.16
CA ALA A 1024 -1.93 -27.03 -3.96
C ALA A 1024 -2.96 -28.13 -3.66
N LEU A 1025 -4.22 -27.73 -3.45
CA LEU A 1025 -5.35 -28.65 -3.28
C LEU A 1025 -5.75 -29.32 -4.61
N GLY A 1026 -5.42 -28.68 -5.73
CA GLY A 1026 -5.51 -29.27 -7.05
C GLY A 1026 -6.92 -29.34 -7.61
N ILE A 1027 -7.82 -28.44 -7.22
CA ILE A 1027 -9.22 -28.42 -7.66
C ILE A 1027 -9.37 -27.40 -8.78
N ARG A 1028 -9.61 -27.86 -10.02
CA ARG A 1028 -9.73 -26.97 -11.19
C ARG A 1028 -10.90 -27.39 -12.08
N ILE A 1029 -11.42 -26.45 -12.84
CA ILE A 1029 -12.41 -26.71 -13.89
C ILE A 1029 -11.73 -26.54 -15.25
N GLN A 1030 -11.92 -27.49 -16.16
CA GLN A 1030 -11.40 -27.42 -17.52
C GLN A 1030 -12.46 -27.91 -18.52
N ASP A 1031 -12.94 -27.01 -19.39
CA ASP A 1031 -14.02 -27.29 -20.34
C ASP A 1031 -15.22 -27.95 -19.62
N LYS A 1032 -15.63 -27.33 -18.49
CA LYS A 1032 -16.67 -27.82 -17.55
C LYS A 1032 -16.35 -29.12 -16.81
N ASN A 1033 -15.23 -29.79 -17.09
CA ASN A 1033 -14.82 -31.02 -16.38
C ASN A 1033 -14.13 -30.71 -15.05
N LEU A 1034 -14.27 -31.59 -14.06
CA LEU A 1034 -13.59 -31.46 -12.78
C LEU A 1034 -12.19 -32.10 -12.86
N VAL A 1035 -11.18 -31.30 -12.60
CA VAL A 1035 -9.78 -31.72 -12.50
C VAL A 1035 -9.39 -31.81 -11.02
N LEU A 1036 -8.82 -32.96 -10.64
CA LEU A 1036 -8.29 -33.24 -9.31
C LEU A 1036 -6.82 -33.63 -9.41
N ASP A 1037 -5.93 -32.70 -9.07
CA ASP A 1037 -4.47 -32.81 -9.17
C ASP A 1037 -3.77 -32.27 -7.91
N PRO A 1038 -4.04 -32.87 -6.73
CA PRO A 1038 -3.46 -32.42 -5.47
C PRO A 1038 -1.94 -32.59 -5.43
N VAL A 1039 -1.26 -31.63 -4.80
CA VAL A 1039 0.16 -31.68 -4.47
C VAL A 1039 0.31 -31.49 -2.96
N LEU A 1040 0.11 -32.58 -2.23
CA LEU A 1040 0.03 -32.61 -0.77
C LEU A 1040 1.20 -33.39 -0.16
N THR A 1041 1.55 -33.07 1.08
CA THR A 1041 2.49 -33.88 1.86
C THR A 1041 1.76 -35.04 2.53
N LYS A 1042 2.49 -36.07 2.96
CA LYS A 1042 1.94 -37.22 3.71
C LYS A 1042 1.16 -36.79 4.96
N GLU A 1043 1.62 -35.73 5.62
CA GLU A 1043 1.05 -35.22 6.87
C GLU A 1043 -0.37 -34.69 6.69
N MET A 1044 -0.77 -34.41 5.43
CA MET A 1044 -2.10 -33.92 5.06
C MET A 1044 -3.13 -35.02 4.81
N ASP A 1045 -2.80 -36.27 5.12
CA ASP A 1045 -3.76 -37.37 5.11
C ASP A 1045 -4.99 -37.03 5.98
N GLY A 1046 -6.18 -37.23 5.39
CA GLY A 1046 -7.47 -36.91 6.01
C GLY A 1046 -7.91 -35.45 5.88
N LEU A 1047 -7.15 -34.59 5.19
CA LEU A 1047 -7.63 -33.24 4.84
C LEU A 1047 -8.91 -33.34 4.00
N ALA A 1048 -9.86 -32.45 4.25
CA ALA A 1048 -11.11 -32.37 3.52
C ALA A 1048 -11.38 -30.93 3.08
N VAL A 1049 -11.88 -30.76 1.86
CA VAL A 1049 -12.26 -29.45 1.30
C VAL A 1049 -13.75 -29.49 0.95
N GLU A 1050 -14.50 -28.53 1.48
CA GLU A 1050 -15.85 -28.21 1.03
C GLU A 1050 -15.77 -27.24 -0.14
N TYR A 1051 -16.53 -27.48 -1.19
CA TYR A 1051 -16.52 -26.70 -2.42
C TYR A 1051 -17.78 -27.00 -3.25
N TYR A 1052 -18.15 -26.15 -4.20
CA TYR A 1052 -19.27 -26.43 -5.11
C TYR A 1052 -18.79 -26.68 -6.54
N TYR A 1053 -19.47 -27.60 -7.23
CA TYR A 1053 -19.25 -27.88 -8.65
C TYR A 1053 -20.61 -28.00 -9.33
N ASP A 1054 -20.89 -27.11 -10.29
CA ASP A 1054 -22.20 -27.05 -10.99
C ASP A 1054 -23.38 -27.02 -9.98
N ASP A 1055 -23.30 -26.08 -9.02
CA ASP A 1055 -24.23 -25.91 -7.89
C ASP A 1055 -24.37 -27.11 -6.94
N LYS A 1056 -23.61 -28.19 -7.12
CA LYS A 1056 -23.63 -29.36 -6.24
C LYS A 1056 -22.56 -29.26 -5.16
N PRO A 1057 -22.91 -29.43 -3.88
CA PRO A 1057 -21.94 -29.40 -2.79
C PRO A 1057 -21.06 -30.65 -2.83
N LEU A 1058 -19.75 -30.43 -2.79
CA LEU A 1058 -18.70 -31.43 -2.75
C LEU A 1058 -17.98 -31.38 -1.41
N ILE A 1059 -17.61 -32.56 -0.91
CA ILE A 1059 -16.59 -32.75 0.12
C ILE A 1059 -15.50 -33.62 -0.47
N ILE A 1060 -14.39 -33.00 -0.83
CA ILE A 1060 -13.21 -33.67 -1.39
C ILE A 1060 -12.32 -34.09 -0.23
N LYS A 1061 -12.11 -35.39 -0.04
CA LYS A 1061 -11.29 -35.96 1.03
C LYS A 1061 -10.01 -36.53 0.46
N TYR A 1062 -8.88 -36.11 1.00
CA TYR A 1062 -7.57 -36.56 0.54
C TYR A 1062 -7.08 -37.71 1.42
N HIS A 1063 -6.74 -38.82 0.79
CA HIS A 1063 -6.20 -40.01 1.43
C HIS A 1063 -4.81 -40.29 0.87
N TYR A 1064 -3.80 -40.27 1.72
CA TYR A 1064 -2.46 -40.63 1.30
C TYR A 1064 -2.43 -42.10 0.88
N ASN A 1065 -1.82 -42.39 -0.27
CA ASN A 1065 -1.55 -43.75 -0.69
C ASN A 1065 -0.06 -43.95 -1.03
N GLU A 1066 0.46 -45.15 -0.76
CA GLU A 1066 1.84 -45.52 -1.14
C GLU A 1066 1.96 -45.88 -2.63
N GLN A 1067 0.83 -46.02 -3.32
CA GLN A 1067 0.79 -46.34 -4.75
C GLN A 1067 1.22 -45.12 -5.57
N SER A 1068 1.79 -45.33 -6.76
CA SER A 1068 2.30 -44.24 -7.60
C SER A 1068 1.24 -43.52 -8.44
N GLN A 1069 -0.01 -43.97 -8.39
CA GLN A 1069 -1.09 -43.47 -9.23
C GLN A 1069 -2.25 -42.93 -8.39
N LEU A 1070 -2.74 -41.76 -8.76
CA LEU A 1070 -3.92 -41.15 -8.17
C LEU A 1070 -5.18 -41.90 -8.58
N SER A 1071 -6.10 -42.10 -7.65
CA SER A 1071 -7.42 -42.70 -7.93
C SER A 1071 -8.52 -41.96 -7.19
N VAL A 1072 -9.74 -41.98 -7.74
CA VAL A 1072 -10.87 -41.22 -7.22
C VAL A 1072 -12.10 -42.12 -7.09
N ARG A 1073 -12.83 -41.94 -5.99
CA ARG A 1073 -14.17 -42.49 -5.78
C ARG A 1073 -15.16 -41.38 -5.48
N VAL A 1074 -16.34 -41.44 -6.10
CA VAL A 1074 -17.43 -40.49 -5.85
C VAL A 1074 -18.56 -41.26 -5.18
N ASN A 1075 -18.96 -40.85 -3.99
CA ASN A 1075 -20.02 -41.50 -3.20
C ASN A 1075 -19.80 -43.02 -3.05
N ASN A 1076 -18.57 -43.44 -2.75
CA ASN A 1076 -18.09 -44.84 -2.66
C ASN A 1076 -18.14 -45.65 -3.97
N GLN A 1077 -18.35 -45.01 -5.12
CA GLN A 1077 -18.34 -45.66 -6.44
C GLN A 1077 -17.08 -45.27 -7.20
N GLU A 1078 -16.52 -46.21 -7.97
CA GLU A 1078 -15.41 -45.91 -8.89
C GLU A 1078 -15.95 -45.16 -10.10
N VAL A 1079 -15.28 -44.06 -10.46
CA VAL A 1079 -15.67 -43.22 -11.58
C VAL A 1079 -14.59 -43.25 -12.66
N SER A 1080 -15.02 -43.26 -13.91
CA SER A 1080 -14.10 -43.21 -15.05
C SER A 1080 -13.37 -41.87 -15.06
N HIS A 1081 -12.07 -41.90 -15.29
CA HIS A 1081 -11.24 -40.71 -15.30
C HIS A 1081 -10.11 -40.82 -16.32
N LYS A 1082 -9.64 -39.68 -16.79
CA LYS A 1082 -8.47 -39.57 -17.67
C LYS A 1082 -7.29 -39.06 -16.85
N MET A 1083 -6.12 -39.65 -17.04
CA MET A 1083 -4.89 -39.10 -16.46
C MET A 1083 -4.56 -37.79 -17.18
N ILE A 1084 -4.19 -36.77 -16.40
CA ILE A 1084 -3.71 -35.50 -16.95
C ILE A 1084 -2.24 -35.66 -17.35
N GLU A 1085 -1.85 -34.99 -18.42
CA GLU A 1085 -0.44 -34.95 -18.83
C GLU A 1085 0.31 -33.85 -18.09
N ASN A 1086 1.49 -34.17 -17.58
CA ASN A 1086 2.45 -33.21 -17.05
C ASN A 1086 3.86 -33.74 -17.36
N PRO A 1087 4.74 -32.91 -17.95
CA PRO A 1087 6.07 -33.36 -18.38
C PRO A 1087 7.04 -33.64 -17.23
N TYR A 1088 6.69 -33.28 -15.98
CA TYR A 1088 7.62 -33.30 -14.85
C TYR A 1088 7.28 -34.30 -13.76
N ARG A 1089 6.02 -34.75 -13.69
CA ARG A 1089 5.50 -35.67 -12.67
C ARG A 1089 4.27 -36.41 -13.18
N ASN A 1090 3.91 -37.50 -12.50
CA ASN A 1090 2.56 -38.04 -12.65
C ASN A 1090 1.56 -36.98 -12.19
N ALA A 1091 0.63 -36.58 -13.04
CA ALA A 1091 -0.40 -35.64 -12.66
C ALA A 1091 -1.64 -36.35 -12.12
N GLY A 1092 -2.61 -35.54 -11.72
CA GLY A 1092 -3.91 -35.99 -11.30
C GLY A 1092 -4.82 -36.44 -12.43
N VAL A 1093 -6.11 -36.34 -12.18
CA VAL A 1093 -7.14 -36.91 -13.04
C VAL A 1093 -8.17 -35.86 -13.45
N LEU A 1094 -8.74 -36.07 -14.64
CA LEU A 1094 -9.88 -35.34 -15.16
C LEU A 1094 -11.11 -36.25 -15.13
N LEU A 1095 -12.15 -35.79 -14.43
CA LEU A 1095 -13.46 -36.40 -14.37
C LEU A 1095 -14.36 -35.70 -15.38
N ASP A 1096 -14.83 -36.46 -16.37
CA ASP A 1096 -15.69 -35.93 -17.43
C ASP A 1096 -17.03 -35.48 -16.83
N ASN A 1097 -17.45 -34.24 -17.10
CA ASN A 1097 -18.68 -33.70 -16.55
C ASN A 1097 -19.90 -34.57 -16.87
N SER A 1098 -19.95 -35.11 -18.09
CA SER A 1098 -21.08 -35.92 -18.55
C SER A 1098 -21.24 -37.24 -17.79
N ASP A 1099 -20.16 -37.75 -17.19
CA ASP A 1099 -20.16 -38.96 -16.35
C ASP A 1099 -20.28 -38.61 -14.86
N LEU A 1100 -19.52 -37.60 -14.42
CA LEU A 1100 -19.47 -37.15 -13.02
C LEU A 1100 -20.85 -36.73 -12.51
N ILE A 1101 -21.62 -35.97 -13.30
CA ILE A 1101 -22.97 -35.51 -12.92
C ILE A 1101 -23.89 -36.66 -12.51
N ASN A 1102 -23.77 -37.84 -13.12
CA ASN A 1102 -24.61 -39.01 -12.82
C ASN A 1102 -24.28 -39.65 -11.47
N HIS A 1103 -23.10 -39.37 -10.92
CA HIS A 1103 -22.64 -39.86 -9.63
C HIS A 1103 -22.89 -38.85 -8.49
N LEU A 1104 -23.28 -37.62 -8.82
CA LEU A 1104 -23.51 -36.54 -7.86
C LEU A 1104 -25.00 -36.37 -7.50
N ASN A 1105 -25.27 -36.20 -6.21
CA ASN A 1105 -26.55 -35.87 -5.60
C ASN A 1105 -26.67 -34.36 -5.34
N GLN A 1106 -27.88 -33.90 -4.99
CA GLN A 1106 -28.14 -32.49 -4.69
C GLN A 1106 -27.72 -32.07 -3.28
N GLU A 1107 -27.82 -32.95 -2.29
CA GLU A 1107 -27.61 -32.57 -0.88
C GLU A 1107 -26.14 -32.64 -0.43
N LYS A 1108 -25.43 -33.69 -0.83
CA LYS A 1108 -24.06 -33.95 -0.37
C LYS A 1108 -23.36 -34.96 -1.27
N ASN A 1109 -22.13 -34.64 -1.65
CA ASN A 1109 -21.26 -35.53 -2.41
C ASN A 1109 -19.91 -35.67 -1.73
N ILE A 1110 -19.41 -36.90 -1.63
CA ILE A 1110 -18.07 -37.17 -1.10
C ILE A 1110 -17.22 -37.67 -2.26
N ILE A 1111 -16.08 -37.01 -2.48
CA ILE A 1111 -15.07 -37.43 -3.43
C ILE A 1111 -13.82 -37.84 -2.65
N ASP A 1112 -13.54 -39.14 -2.59
CA ASP A 1112 -12.34 -39.66 -1.97
C ASP A 1112 -11.21 -39.69 -3.02
N VAL A 1113 -10.18 -38.89 -2.78
CA VAL A 1113 -9.00 -38.73 -3.65
C VAL A 1113 -7.81 -39.41 -2.99
N TYR A 1114 -7.42 -40.56 -3.53
CA TYR A 1114 -6.25 -41.30 -3.05
C TYR A 1114 -5.02 -40.82 -3.82
N TYR A 1115 -4.13 -40.09 -3.16
CA TYR A 1115 -3.03 -39.36 -3.81
C TYR A 1115 -1.64 -39.91 -3.42
N PRO A 1116 -0.70 -39.95 -4.38
CA PRO A 1116 0.71 -40.25 -4.11
C PRO A 1116 1.44 -39.03 -3.55
N VAL A 1117 2.54 -39.26 -2.82
CA VAL A 1117 3.53 -38.19 -2.55
C VAL A 1117 4.60 -38.23 -3.66
N TYR A 1118 4.81 -37.09 -4.31
CA TYR A 1118 5.84 -36.92 -5.34
C TYR A 1118 7.22 -36.75 -4.69
N ASN A 1119 8.24 -37.46 -5.20
CA ASN A 1119 9.64 -37.32 -4.78
C ASN A 1119 10.36 -36.22 -5.59
#